data_AF-A0A1F3XE57-F1
#
_entry.id   AF-A0A1F3XE57-F1
#
_cell.length_a   1.000
_cell.length_b   1.000
_cell.length_c   1.000
_cell.angle_alpha   90.00
_cell.angle_beta   90.00
_cell.angle_gamma   90.00
#
_symmetry.space_group_name_H-M   'P 1'
#
loop_
_entity.id
_entity.type
_entity.pdbx_description
1 polymer ?
#
loop_
_entity_poly.entity_id
_entity_poly.type
_entity_poly.pdbx_seq_one_letter_code
_entity_poly.pdbx_strand_id
1 'polypeptide(L)'
;MECFLGLKLIRELVRKSVLGLLVLVLFLHIALADTIGSLSDGPPAHLGKSLGQTSYVPVKAKRLAGAKVVWINFNYLREIGIDIPPGGLTPEFEKEILDAFAYALPGPFDREAMFLETEKIFYADRYGGSYIGVNFGSGRAASAGHVQIKGIGRTPLVGIGEDFDHANGKASLEEAIREAIWGEISQELPHGGNRVIAIIDPGTFTEWPDGGRERNALIIRQDPLRPAHYMRARSGKGPLVKTEGKRTKYVLNFFRKALPIPTSGASSNSSLLLKQGFEEYAKRVAEQYAAAYANNLFHGATSVSNIEISGRMIDYGTMTAQPGHGKIRILEHNQAAGEIGEVKIELIEKFHHEVLEMSPKEVRAQLPSAAKIIHVFRTTYTQRLNRAFVELAGFPVEIVQALERTEKSRAFSAVLIEVATENAKIVDVDKVMPEKVTKYRLRNIFEKINNIDPSDIKALDAALIAEIDDPRLRNRFAKAYGDYFRAAILEGQKHGIPPDSFRVFVFENMKLRNTEVAELYRPRMRDVNRRLIDEYVRTGNRSVLWDSIDGRVSGSRRIYKPASIKGLVISETKNPLEGRVTRLIYNPVKSKYEVVVSFKVIDNQILLQGQKLPLEVIDSGTIRYTTDNWKTVREAKSLRDGNRVVFVLEAEGRTPSAQFAIRNSDGTKWHKRGSENFTVYAGKPKPLSVVGLPSGSERCLLNQLTEVLSP
;
A
#
# COMPACT_ATOMS: atom_id res chain seq x y z
N MET A 1 -60.67 31.30 -7.94
CA MET A 1 -59.34 31.79 -8.41
C MET A 1 -58.34 31.99 -7.26
N GLU A 2 -58.79 32.25 -6.03
CA GLU A 2 -57.92 32.49 -4.87
C GLU A 2 -57.18 31.25 -4.34
N CYS A 3 -57.76 30.03 -4.42
CA CYS A 3 -57.04 28.80 -4.05
C CYS A 3 -55.82 28.46 -4.93
N PHE A 4 -55.77 28.96 -6.17
CA PHE A 4 -54.67 28.67 -7.09
C PHE A 4 -53.44 29.55 -6.86
N LEU A 5 -53.61 30.76 -6.30
CA LEU A 5 -52.48 31.61 -5.92
C LEU A 5 -51.78 31.11 -4.65
N GLY A 6 -52.51 30.58 -3.67
CA GLY A 6 -51.93 30.04 -2.43
C GLY A 6 -50.97 28.86 -2.67
N LEU A 7 -51.32 27.94 -3.57
CA LEU A 7 -50.48 26.78 -3.91
C LEU A 7 -49.18 27.15 -4.64
N LYS A 8 -49.19 28.25 -5.41
CA LYS A 8 -47.99 28.75 -6.09
C LYS A 8 -47.01 29.39 -5.10
N LEU A 9 -47.53 30.16 -4.15
CA LEU A 9 -46.74 30.81 -3.10
C LEU A 9 -46.10 29.78 -2.15
N ILE A 10 -46.84 28.73 -1.76
CA ILE A 10 -46.34 27.65 -0.90
C ILE A 10 -45.24 26.84 -1.61
N ARG A 11 -45.39 26.53 -2.91
CA ARG A 11 -44.34 25.86 -3.69
C ARG A 11 -43.07 26.70 -3.79
N GLU A 12 -43.19 28.02 -3.92
CA GLU A 12 -42.04 28.90 -4.00
C GLU A 12 -41.33 29.06 -2.66
N LEU A 13 -42.09 29.13 -1.55
CA LEU A 13 -41.53 29.13 -0.19
C LEU A 13 -40.79 27.82 0.11
N VAL A 14 -41.41 26.67 -0.16
CA VAL A 14 -40.78 25.35 0.05
C VAL A 14 -39.52 25.21 -0.80
N ARG A 15 -39.54 25.69 -2.05
CA ARG A 15 -38.36 25.64 -2.94
C ARG A 15 -37.22 26.54 -2.45
N LYS A 16 -37.53 27.74 -1.94
CA LYS A 16 -36.53 28.66 -1.35
C LYS A 16 -36.00 28.14 0.00
N SER A 17 -36.83 27.51 0.82
CA SER A 17 -36.42 26.89 2.08
C SER A 17 -35.59 25.63 1.86
N VAL A 18 -35.93 24.78 0.88
CA VAL A 18 -35.13 23.60 0.52
C VAL A 18 -33.81 24.00 -0.12
N LEU A 19 -33.80 25.04 -0.97
CA LEU A 19 -32.56 25.57 -1.54
C LEU A 19 -31.69 26.24 -0.46
N GLY A 20 -32.31 26.98 0.48
CA GLY A 20 -31.63 27.55 1.64
C GLY A 20 -31.05 26.48 2.57
N LEU A 21 -31.77 25.37 2.81
CA LEU A 21 -31.28 24.25 3.61
C LEU A 21 -30.18 23.46 2.87
N LEU A 22 -30.28 23.29 1.55
CA LEU A 22 -29.23 22.68 0.72
C LEU A 22 -27.97 23.55 0.69
N VAL A 23 -28.11 24.87 0.58
CA VAL A 23 -26.99 25.81 0.66
C VAL A 23 -26.42 25.83 2.07
N LEU A 24 -27.24 25.79 3.13
CA LEU A 24 -26.75 25.70 4.50
C LEU A 24 -26.05 24.35 4.76
N VAL A 25 -26.54 23.24 4.21
CA VAL A 25 -25.89 21.91 4.28
C VAL A 25 -24.62 21.87 3.45
N LEU A 26 -24.57 22.54 2.28
CA LEU A 26 -23.37 22.73 1.47
C LEU A 26 -22.35 23.66 2.13
N PHE A 27 -22.80 24.67 2.90
CA PHE A 27 -21.93 25.57 3.69
C PHE A 27 -21.49 24.94 5.01
N LEU A 28 -22.31 24.09 5.66
CA LEU A 28 -21.92 23.25 6.79
C LEU A 28 -21.04 22.06 6.34
N HIS A 29 -21.10 21.67 5.06
CA HIS A 29 -20.16 20.77 4.40
C HIS A 29 -19.03 21.52 3.67
N ILE A 30 -18.82 22.82 3.93
CA ILE A 30 -17.45 23.36 3.92
C ILE A 30 -16.80 22.71 5.14
N ALA A 31 -16.50 21.42 4.97
CA ALA A 31 -15.99 20.53 5.97
C ALA A 31 -14.69 21.15 6.45
N LEU A 32 -14.60 21.36 7.77
CA LEU A 32 -13.30 21.51 8.39
C LEU A 32 -12.47 20.32 7.89
N ALA A 33 -11.46 20.59 7.06
CA ALA A 33 -10.57 19.55 6.58
C ALA A 33 -10.08 18.76 7.80
N ASP A 34 -10.13 17.44 7.72
CA ASP A 34 -9.66 16.60 8.82
C ASP A 34 -8.22 16.98 9.14
N THR A 35 -7.97 17.29 10.42
CA THR A 35 -6.62 17.59 10.91
C THR A 35 -5.89 16.29 11.20
N ILE A 36 -4.57 16.32 11.32
CA ILE A 36 -3.85 15.10 11.68
C ILE A 36 -4.19 14.64 13.12
N GLY A 37 -4.56 15.59 13.99
CA GLY A 37 -5.06 15.33 15.33
C GLY A 37 -6.26 14.39 15.34
N SER A 38 -7.23 14.63 14.44
CA SER A 38 -8.49 13.87 14.38
C SER A 38 -8.28 12.38 14.15
N LEU A 39 -7.17 11.99 13.51
CA LEU A 39 -6.82 10.59 13.29
C LEU A 39 -6.61 9.79 14.57
N SER A 40 -6.23 10.45 15.66
CA SER A 40 -5.96 9.79 16.95
C SER A 40 -6.96 10.17 18.04
N ASP A 41 -8.00 10.92 17.71
CA ASP A 41 -8.95 11.42 18.70
C ASP A 41 -10.01 10.38 19.03
N GLY A 42 -10.33 10.29 20.32
CA GLY A 42 -11.35 9.39 20.83
C GLY A 42 -10.96 7.90 20.83
N PRO A 43 -11.94 7.02 21.07
CA PRO A 43 -11.71 5.58 21.13
C PRO A 43 -11.33 4.99 19.75
N PRO A 44 -10.78 3.76 19.71
CA PRO A 44 -10.42 3.09 18.46
C PRO A 44 -11.60 2.96 17.50
N ALA A 45 -11.33 3.06 16.19
CA ALA A 45 -12.34 3.14 15.16
C ALA A 45 -13.26 1.92 15.08
N HIS A 46 -12.77 0.76 15.51
CA HIS A 46 -13.53 -0.48 15.54
C HIS A 46 -14.37 -0.66 16.81
N LEU A 47 -14.12 0.11 17.88
CA LEU A 47 -14.84 0.00 19.15
C LEU A 47 -16.33 0.29 18.96
N GLY A 48 -17.18 -0.64 19.40
CA GLY A 48 -18.64 -0.57 19.26
C GLY A 48 -19.17 -0.82 17.85
N LYS A 49 -18.29 -0.93 16.84
CA LYS A 49 -18.66 -1.17 15.44
C LYS A 49 -18.39 -2.61 15.02
N SER A 50 -17.12 -2.99 15.05
CA SER A 50 -16.62 -4.31 14.65
C SER A 50 -16.02 -5.06 15.83
N LEU A 51 -15.61 -4.36 16.89
CA LEU A 51 -15.07 -4.94 18.11
C LEU A 51 -15.83 -4.40 19.33
N GLY A 52 -16.04 -5.26 20.31
CA GLY A 52 -16.69 -4.89 21.56
C GLY A 52 -15.70 -4.29 22.58
N GLN A 53 -16.21 -3.68 23.66
CA GLN A 53 -15.38 -3.11 24.74
C GLN A 53 -14.39 -4.11 25.36
N THR A 54 -14.77 -5.38 25.47
CA THR A 54 -13.89 -6.42 26.05
C THR A 54 -12.69 -6.76 25.16
N SER A 55 -12.67 -6.28 23.90
CA SER A 55 -11.54 -6.40 22.99
C SER A 55 -10.45 -5.36 23.25
N TYR A 56 -10.60 -4.46 24.21
CA TYR A 56 -9.62 -3.40 24.46
C TYR A 56 -9.26 -3.28 25.93
N VAL A 57 -8.00 -2.93 26.20
CA VAL A 57 -7.50 -2.55 27.52
C VAL A 57 -6.99 -1.11 27.44
N PRO A 58 -7.61 -0.15 28.16
CA PRO A 58 -7.12 1.22 28.16
C PRO A 58 -5.74 1.28 28.82
N VAL A 59 -4.83 2.03 28.20
CA VAL A 59 -3.49 2.31 28.69
C VAL A 59 -3.26 3.81 28.64
N LYS A 60 -2.68 4.35 29.71
CA LYS A 60 -2.41 5.78 29.83
C LYS A 60 -0.97 6.03 29.39
N ALA A 61 -0.80 6.67 28.24
CA ALA A 61 0.50 7.00 27.68
C ALA A 61 0.88 8.45 27.98
N LYS A 62 2.17 8.67 28.22
CA LYS A 62 2.73 10.00 28.42
C LYS A 62 3.32 10.53 27.11
N ARG A 63 3.21 11.83 26.94
CA ARG A 63 3.78 12.57 25.83
C ARG A 63 5.30 12.49 25.85
N LEU A 64 5.95 12.28 24.71
CA LEU A 64 7.41 12.29 24.62
C LEU A 64 7.95 13.72 24.47
N ALA A 65 9.02 14.06 25.20
CA ALA A 65 9.62 15.40 25.22
C ALA A 65 10.55 15.68 24.02
N GLY A 66 11.27 14.66 23.55
CA GLY A 66 12.33 14.79 22.53
C GLY A 66 12.07 14.08 21.21
N ALA A 67 10.81 13.73 20.93
CA ALA A 67 10.45 12.96 19.74
C ALA A 67 10.58 13.78 18.45
N LYS A 68 10.90 13.11 17.34
CA LYS A 68 11.07 13.72 16.01
C LYS A 68 10.35 12.92 14.93
N VAL A 69 9.73 13.60 13.97
CA VAL A 69 9.12 12.92 12.81
C VAL A 69 10.23 12.49 11.85
N VAL A 70 10.37 11.19 11.60
CA VAL A 70 11.38 10.67 10.64
C VAL A 70 10.82 10.65 9.23
N TRP A 71 9.56 10.23 9.07
CA TRP A 71 8.90 10.09 7.77
C TRP A 71 7.38 10.24 7.92
N ILE A 72 6.72 10.75 6.87
CA ILE A 72 5.26 10.81 6.79
C ILE A 72 4.74 10.43 5.40
N ASN A 73 3.60 9.76 5.38
CA ASN A 73 2.95 9.30 4.15
C ASN A 73 2.02 10.37 3.58
N PHE A 74 2.61 11.38 2.94
CA PHE A 74 1.85 12.45 2.29
C PHE A 74 0.85 11.95 1.23
N ASN A 75 1.11 10.81 0.59
CA ASN A 75 0.14 10.24 -0.35
C ASN A 75 -1.11 9.75 0.38
N TYR A 76 -0.92 8.98 1.46
CA TYR A 76 -2.03 8.50 2.27
C TYR A 76 -2.84 9.65 2.90
N LEU A 77 -2.16 10.63 3.51
CA LEU A 77 -2.85 11.77 4.15
C LEU A 77 -3.76 12.50 3.17
N ARG A 78 -3.27 12.78 1.95
CA ARG A 78 -4.14 13.36 0.92
C ARG A 78 -5.30 12.44 0.60
N GLU A 79 -5.05 11.16 0.36
CA GLU A 79 -6.09 10.20 -0.04
C GLU A 79 -7.27 10.21 0.95
N ILE A 80 -7.01 10.40 2.24
CA ILE A 80 -8.03 10.50 3.28
C ILE A 80 -8.51 11.93 3.58
N GLY A 81 -8.08 12.93 2.80
CA GLY A 81 -8.59 14.30 2.89
C GLY A 81 -7.86 15.21 3.87
N ILE A 82 -6.68 14.81 4.38
CA ILE A 82 -5.85 15.66 5.24
C ILE A 82 -5.00 16.58 4.37
N ASP A 83 -5.07 17.87 4.68
CA ASP A 83 -4.30 18.91 4.02
C ASP A 83 -2.82 18.85 4.41
N ILE A 84 -1.98 19.10 3.41
CA ILE A 84 -0.53 19.11 3.58
C ILE A 84 -0.04 20.53 3.31
N PRO A 85 0.74 21.12 4.23
CA PRO A 85 1.32 22.44 4.00
C PRO A 85 2.11 22.48 2.68
N PRO A 86 2.13 23.60 1.95
CA PRO A 86 2.90 23.73 0.71
C PRO A 86 4.41 23.44 0.88
N GLY A 87 4.97 23.74 2.06
CA GLY A 87 6.35 23.43 2.44
C GLY A 87 6.58 21.99 2.92
N GLY A 88 5.56 21.13 2.91
CA GLY A 88 5.63 19.77 3.42
C GLY A 88 5.63 19.72 4.94
N LEU A 89 6.69 19.15 5.51
CA LEU A 89 6.84 19.01 6.96
C LEU A 89 7.38 20.32 7.57
N THR A 90 6.52 21.32 7.71
CA THR A 90 6.86 22.57 8.42
C THR A 90 6.95 22.34 9.93
N PRO A 91 7.61 23.21 10.71
CA PRO A 91 7.67 23.08 12.17
C PRO A 91 6.29 22.97 12.85
N GLU A 92 5.30 23.72 12.35
CA GLU A 92 3.94 23.72 12.89
C GLU A 92 3.24 22.39 12.60
N PHE A 93 3.40 21.87 11.38
CA PHE A 93 2.80 20.59 11.01
C PHE A 93 3.51 19.42 11.68
N GLU A 94 4.85 19.46 11.80
CA GLU A 94 5.61 18.53 12.63
C GLU A 94 5.11 18.54 14.08
N LYS A 95 4.87 19.73 14.65
CA LYS A 95 4.29 19.84 15.99
C LYS A 95 2.91 19.20 16.07
N GLU A 96 2.04 19.40 15.08
CA GLU A 96 0.71 18.78 15.02
C GLU A 96 0.79 17.24 14.96
N ILE A 97 1.65 16.70 14.07
CA ILE A 97 1.92 15.26 13.93
C ILE A 97 2.41 14.69 15.25
N LEU A 98 3.41 15.36 15.85
CA LEU A 98 3.91 14.96 17.14
C LEU A 98 2.73 14.98 18.09
N ASP A 99 2.03 16.11 18.31
CA ASP A 99 0.96 16.30 19.32
C ASP A 99 -0.14 15.24 19.25
N ALA A 100 -0.42 14.70 18.07
CA ALA A 100 -1.30 13.57 17.85
C ALA A 100 -0.71 12.21 18.28
N PHE A 101 0.56 11.95 17.96
CA PHE A 101 1.12 10.59 17.89
C PHE A 101 2.35 10.30 18.77
N ALA A 102 3.12 11.28 19.23
CA ALA A 102 4.35 11.06 20.00
C ALA A 102 4.07 10.78 21.49
N TYR A 103 3.41 9.65 21.76
CA TYR A 103 3.12 9.15 23.10
C TYR A 103 3.72 7.77 23.29
N ALA A 104 4.14 7.47 24.51
CA ALA A 104 4.60 6.15 24.90
C ALA A 104 4.24 5.83 26.36
N LEU A 105 4.18 4.54 26.67
CA LEU A 105 4.07 4.00 28.03
C LEU A 105 5.48 4.01 28.64
N PRO A 106 5.68 4.74 29.75
CA PRO A 106 6.95 4.71 30.46
C PRO A 106 7.31 3.29 30.90
N GLY A 107 8.50 2.84 30.50
CA GLY A 107 9.10 1.60 30.97
C GLY A 107 9.87 1.80 32.29
N PRO A 108 10.23 0.70 32.99
CA PRO A 108 10.92 0.77 34.27
C PRO A 108 12.33 1.39 34.20
N PHE A 109 12.95 1.40 33.01
CA PHE A 109 14.28 1.96 32.77
C PHE A 109 14.23 3.30 32.03
N ASP A 110 13.04 3.80 31.73
CA ASP A 110 12.88 5.06 31.03
C ASP A 110 13.07 6.23 32.02
N ARG A 111 13.94 7.19 31.69
CA ARG A 111 14.13 8.43 32.49
C ARG A 111 12.88 9.30 32.43
N GLU A 112 12.52 9.90 33.56
CA GLU A 112 11.35 10.79 33.68
C GLU A 112 11.38 11.95 32.67
N ALA A 113 12.55 12.58 32.48
CA ALA A 113 12.76 13.68 31.55
C ALA A 113 12.49 13.34 30.05
N MET A 114 12.29 12.07 29.71
CA MET A 114 11.88 11.67 28.36
C MET A 114 10.40 11.96 28.10
N PHE A 115 9.62 12.21 29.14
CA PHE A 115 8.20 12.43 29.07
C PHE A 115 7.81 13.84 29.52
N LEU A 116 6.72 14.34 28.95
CA LEU A 116 6.00 15.52 29.43
C LEU A 116 4.80 15.05 30.27
N GLU A 117 4.25 15.97 31.07
CA GLU A 117 3.08 15.70 31.92
C GLU A 117 1.78 15.47 31.14
N THR A 118 1.75 15.80 29.84
CA THR A 118 0.58 15.55 29.00
C THR A 118 0.34 14.06 28.82
N GLU A 119 -0.87 13.61 29.13
CA GLU A 119 -1.28 12.22 29.03
C GLU A 119 -2.39 12.04 28.00
N LYS A 120 -2.42 10.87 27.35
CA LYS A 120 -3.50 10.45 26.45
C LYS A 120 -3.82 8.99 26.67
N ILE A 121 -5.11 8.64 26.61
CA ILE A 121 -5.56 7.25 26.71
C ILE A 121 -5.48 6.63 25.32
N PHE A 122 -4.78 5.50 25.24
CA PHE A 122 -4.79 4.60 24.10
C PHE A 122 -5.38 3.25 24.54
N TYR A 123 -5.63 2.36 23.59
CA TYR A 123 -6.29 1.09 23.86
C TYR A 123 -5.51 -0.05 23.23
N ALA A 124 -4.92 -0.90 24.05
CA ALA A 124 -4.29 -2.14 23.57
C ALA A 124 -5.39 -3.15 23.21
N ASP A 125 -5.43 -3.59 21.96
CA ASP A 125 -6.40 -4.56 21.44
C ASP A 125 -6.05 -6.00 21.86
N ARG A 126 -7.05 -6.69 22.41
CA ARG A 126 -7.00 -8.11 22.76
C ARG A 126 -7.35 -8.97 21.57
N TYR A 127 -6.48 -9.92 21.26
CA TYR A 127 -6.70 -10.90 20.20
C TYR A 127 -5.93 -12.20 20.48
N GLY A 128 -6.33 -13.26 19.80
CA GLY A 128 -5.78 -14.60 19.95
C GLY A 128 -5.14 -15.14 18.69
N GLY A 129 -5.17 -16.46 18.55
CA GLY A 129 -4.64 -17.16 17.39
C GLY A 129 -3.30 -17.85 17.65
N SER A 130 -2.87 -18.64 16.68
CA SER A 130 -1.52 -19.22 16.68
C SER A 130 -0.49 -18.13 16.38
N TYR A 131 0.75 -18.30 16.89
CA TYR A 131 1.90 -17.42 16.67
C TYR A 131 1.91 -16.06 17.39
N ILE A 132 1.02 -15.83 18.35
CA ILE A 132 1.10 -14.66 19.23
C ILE A 132 1.88 -14.92 20.53
N GLY A 133 2.58 -16.06 20.61
CA GLY A 133 3.34 -16.48 21.78
C GLY A 133 2.45 -16.71 22.99
N VAL A 134 2.85 -16.12 24.13
CA VAL A 134 2.12 -16.21 25.40
C VAL A 134 1.28 -14.96 25.68
N ASN A 135 1.19 -14.04 24.72
CA ASN A 135 0.46 -12.78 24.82
C ASN A 135 -1.05 -12.93 24.70
N PHE A 136 -1.77 -11.84 25.01
CA PHE A 136 -3.23 -11.71 24.90
C PHE A 136 -3.67 -10.70 23.85
N GLY A 137 -2.79 -10.31 22.93
CA GLY A 137 -3.05 -9.32 21.89
C GLY A 137 -1.84 -8.41 21.67
N SER A 138 -2.09 -7.12 21.48
CA SER A 138 -1.04 -6.12 21.24
C SER A 138 -0.16 -5.88 22.47
N GLY A 139 0.92 -6.66 22.61
CA GLY A 139 1.91 -6.50 23.68
C GLY A 139 2.73 -5.20 23.61
N ARG A 140 2.82 -4.60 22.41
CA ARG A 140 3.63 -3.39 22.14
C ARG A 140 2.93 -2.37 21.25
N ALA A 141 1.60 -2.43 21.17
CA ALA A 141 0.82 -1.50 20.36
C ALA A 141 -0.47 -1.10 21.05
N ALA A 142 -0.96 0.10 20.74
CA ALA A 142 -2.24 0.58 21.22
C ALA A 142 -2.87 1.55 20.20
N SER A 143 -4.19 1.54 20.13
CA SER A 143 -4.98 2.30 19.16
C SER A 143 -5.71 3.47 19.80
N ALA A 144 -5.95 4.53 19.02
CA ALA A 144 -6.83 5.65 19.34
C ALA A 144 -7.35 6.23 18.02
N GLY A 145 -8.61 6.64 17.96
CA GLY A 145 -9.27 7.06 16.72
C GLY A 145 -9.06 6.03 15.59
N HIS A 146 -8.54 6.47 14.45
CA HIS A 146 -8.30 5.69 13.25
C HIS A 146 -6.90 5.06 13.15
N VAL A 147 -6.07 5.19 14.19
CA VAL A 147 -4.66 4.78 14.15
C VAL A 147 -4.30 3.80 15.27
N GLN A 148 -3.23 3.05 15.02
CA GLN A 148 -2.50 2.24 15.98
C GLN A 148 -1.04 2.71 16.04
N ILE A 149 -0.53 2.88 17.26
CA ILE A 149 0.88 3.16 17.52
C ILE A 149 1.55 1.85 17.94
N LYS A 150 2.46 1.34 17.10
CA LYS A 150 3.32 0.20 17.43
C LYS A 150 4.68 0.70 17.92
N GLY A 151 5.22 0.04 18.95
CA GLY A 151 6.38 0.53 19.70
C GLY A 151 6.02 1.49 20.83
N ILE A 152 4.73 1.62 21.16
CA ILE A 152 4.24 2.55 22.20
C ILE A 152 4.78 2.21 23.60
N GLY A 153 5.28 1.00 23.83
CA GLY A 153 5.73 0.52 25.13
C GLY A 153 5.00 -0.76 25.55
N ARG A 154 5.43 -1.33 26.68
CA ARG A 154 4.93 -2.62 27.16
C ARG A 154 3.49 -2.48 27.65
N THR A 155 2.55 -3.16 27.02
CA THR A 155 1.13 -3.12 27.42
C THR A 155 0.80 -4.21 28.46
N PRO A 156 -0.37 -4.13 29.11
CA PRO A 156 -0.86 -5.21 29.99
C PRO A 156 -1.16 -6.53 29.26
N LEU A 157 -1.04 -6.58 27.93
CA LEU A 157 -1.32 -7.78 27.13
C LEU A 157 -0.09 -8.65 26.90
N VAL A 158 1.09 -8.22 27.36
CA VAL A 158 2.29 -9.06 27.34
C VAL A 158 2.14 -10.23 28.31
N GLY A 159 2.34 -11.44 27.81
CA GLY A 159 2.25 -12.66 28.60
C GLY A 159 3.36 -12.83 29.61
N ILE A 160 3.11 -13.65 30.63
CA ILE A 160 4.14 -14.06 31.59
C ILE A 160 5.11 -15.03 30.90
N GLY A 161 6.40 -14.73 31.00
CA GLY A 161 7.46 -15.55 30.40
C GLY A 161 7.65 -15.35 28.90
N GLU A 162 7.15 -14.25 28.35
CA GLU A 162 7.47 -13.83 26.98
C GLU A 162 8.96 -13.44 26.87
N ASP A 163 9.59 -13.74 25.74
CA ASP A 163 11.00 -13.41 25.49
C ASP A 163 11.23 -11.90 25.39
N PHE A 164 12.48 -11.48 25.55
CA PHE A 164 12.82 -10.06 25.61
C PHE A 164 12.40 -9.29 24.33
N ASP A 165 12.61 -9.88 23.15
CA ASP A 165 12.30 -9.30 21.84
C ASP A 165 10.82 -8.93 21.74
N HIS A 166 9.96 -9.76 22.30
CA HIS A 166 8.51 -9.57 22.27
C HIS A 166 7.94 -8.85 23.52
N ALA A 167 8.71 -8.78 24.60
CA ALA A 167 8.24 -8.29 25.90
C ALA A 167 8.69 -6.86 26.24
N ASN A 168 9.70 -6.31 25.56
CA ASN A 168 10.26 -4.98 25.86
C ASN A 168 9.31 -3.81 25.48
N GLY A 169 8.31 -4.06 24.63
CA GLY A 169 7.31 -3.05 24.27
C GLY A 169 7.74 -2.06 23.18
N LYS A 170 8.96 -2.17 22.64
CA LYS A 170 9.52 -1.24 21.66
C LYS A 170 9.46 -1.84 20.24
N ALA A 171 9.57 -0.97 19.24
CA ALA A 171 9.75 -1.33 17.84
C ALA A 171 10.98 -0.59 17.32
N SER A 172 11.70 -1.16 16.37
CA SER A 172 12.91 -0.53 15.86
C SER A 172 12.65 0.38 14.66
N LEU A 173 13.56 1.33 14.45
CA LEU A 173 13.53 2.18 13.28
C LEU A 173 13.74 1.38 11.98
N GLU A 174 14.47 0.26 12.06
CA GLU A 174 14.63 -0.67 10.95
C GLU A 174 13.31 -1.38 10.60
N GLU A 175 12.56 -1.84 11.62
CA GLU A 175 11.20 -2.39 11.45
C GLU A 175 10.27 -1.33 10.84
N ALA A 176 10.32 -0.10 11.33
CA ALA A 176 9.48 1.01 10.86
C ALA A 176 9.67 1.32 9.37
N ILE A 177 10.93 1.40 8.91
CA ILE A 177 11.27 1.64 7.49
C ILE A 177 10.70 0.52 6.61
N ARG A 178 10.85 -0.74 7.04
CA ARG A 178 10.30 -1.89 6.30
C ARG A 178 8.78 -1.87 6.26
N GLU A 179 8.10 -1.57 7.36
CA GLU A 179 6.64 -1.47 7.38
C GLU A 179 6.13 -0.36 6.45
N ALA A 180 6.81 0.78 6.39
CA ALA A 180 6.44 1.87 5.47
C ALA A 180 6.59 1.46 3.98
N ILE A 181 7.72 0.83 3.64
CA ILE A 181 7.97 0.37 2.25
C ILE A 181 6.98 -0.71 1.85
N TRP A 182 6.84 -1.77 2.66
CA TRP A 182 5.99 -2.90 2.31
C TRP A 182 4.51 -2.56 2.37
N GLY A 183 4.08 -1.70 3.31
CA GLY A 183 2.70 -1.22 3.37
C GLY A 183 2.27 -0.52 2.08
N GLU A 184 3.17 0.26 1.44
CA GLU A 184 2.91 0.90 0.16
C GLU A 184 3.02 -0.04 -1.04
N ILE A 185 4.00 -0.95 -1.05
CA ILE A 185 4.16 -1.92 -2.14
C ILE A 185 2.99 -2.89 -2.18
N SER A 186 2.53 -3.35 -1.01
CA SER A 186 1.38 -4.24 -0.89
C SER A 186 0.08 -3.60 -1.38
N GLN A 187 0.00 -2.27 -1.56
CA GLN A 187 -1.18 -1.62 -2.19
C GLN A 187 -1.42 -2.09 -3.63
N GLU A 188 -0.40 -2.64 -4.30
CA GLU A 188 -0.52 -3.13 -5.67
C GLU A 188 -1.01 -4.59 -5.74
N LEU A 189 -1.15 -5.25 -4.59
CA LEU A 189 -1.78 -6.57 -4.47
C LEU A 189 -3.31 -6.43 -4.43
N PRO A 190 -4.08 -7.49 -4.76
CA PRO A 190 -5.52 -7.40 -4.99
C PRO A 190 -6.35 -6.74 -3.87
N HIS A 191 -5.94 -6.91 -2.61
CA HIS A 191 -6.64 -6.31 -1.47
C HIS A 191 -5.80 -5.29 -0.72
N GLY A 192 -4.56 -5.03 -1.15
CA GLY A 192 -3.70 -4.02 -0.53
C GLY A 192 -2.94 -4.50 0.71
N GLY A 193 -2.40 -3.54 1.45
CA GLY A 193 -1.74 -3.72 2.75
C GLY A 193 -2.14 -2.66 3.77
N ASN A 194 -1.87 -2.88 5.06
CA ASN A 194 -1.98 -1.85 6.09
C ASN A 194 -0.86 -0.81 5.89
N ARG A 195 -1.19 0.48 5.98
CA ARG A 195 -0.26 1.57 5.62
C ARG A 195 0.27 2.26 6.87
N VAL A 196 1.57 2.52 6.86
CA VAL A 196 2.22 3.44 7.80
C VAL A 196 1.88 4.87 7.38
N ILE A 197 1.45 5.65 8.36
CA ILE A 197 1.09 7.06 8.26
C ILE A 197 2.30 7.92 8.60
N ALA A 198 2.99 7.59 9.69
CA ALA A 198 4.19 8.29 10.13
C ALA A 198 5.15 7.35 10.86
N ILE A 199 6.44 7.69 10.81
CA ILE A 199 7.49 7.11 11.64
C ILE A 199 8.01 8.22 12.55
N ILE A 200 7.97 7.99 13.86
CA ILE A 200 8.48 8.93 14.86
C ILE A 200 9.65 8.28 15.59
N ASP A 201 10.76 9.00 15.68
CA ASP A 201 11.90 8.63 16.50
C ASP A 201 11.69 9.18 17.92
N PRO A 202 11.54 8.31 18.94
CA PRO A 202 11.33 8.73 20.31
C PRO A 202 12.62 9.22 21.00
N GLY A 203 13.78 9.12 20.34
CA GLY A 203 15.08 9.47 20.94
C GLY A 203 15.68 8.39 21.85
N THR A 204 15.12 7.17 21.83
CA THR A 204 15.53 6.08 22.73
C THR A 204 16.08 4.87 21.96
N PHE A 205 16.75 3.97 22.69
CA PHE A 205 17.29 2.73 22.15
C PHE A 205 16.76 1.55 22.95
N THR A 206 16.60 0.40 22.29
CA THR A 206 16.52 -0.88 22.98
C THR A 206 17.93 -1.38 23.19
N GLU A 207 18.26 -1.71 24.44
CA GLU A 207 19.50 -2.38 24.81
C GLU A 207 19.22 -3.88 24.87
N TRP A 208 19.87 -4.63 24.00
CA TRP A 208 19.73 -6.07 23.88
C TRP A 208 20.56 -6.78 24.97
N PRO A 209 20.20 -8.01 25.37
CA PRO A 209 20.95 -8.75 26.40
C PRO A 209 22.42 -9.00 26.04
N ASP A 210 22.77 -9.01 24.75
CA ASP A 210 24.14 -9.14 24.24
C ASP A 210 24.92 -7.81 24.23
N GLY A 211 24.32 -6.72 24.72
CA GLY A 211 24.89 -5.37 24.72
C GLY A 211 24.66 -4.61 23.40
N GLY A 212 24.05 -5.23 22.40
CA GLY A 212 23.64 -4.57 21.17
C GLY A 212 22.67 -3.43 21.45
N ARG A 213 22.69 -2.38 20.62
CA ARG A 213 21.74 -1.26 20.71
C ARG A 213 21.03 -1.08 19.39
N GLU A 214 19.72 -0.95 19.46
CA GLU A 214 18.89 -0.67 18.29
C GLU A 214 18.03 0.58 18.52
N ARG A 215 18.01 1.49 17.53
CA ARG A 215 17.25 2.73 17.61
C ARG A 215 15.76 2.42 17.58
N ASN A 216 15.00 2.91 18.56
CA ASN A 216 13.56 2.70 18.64
C ASN A 216 12.80 3.58 17.64
N ALA A 217 11.55 3.22 17.38
CA ALA A 217 10.60 4.01 16.62
C ALA A 217 9.17 3.79 17.15
N LEU A 218 8.32 4.81 16.98
CA LEU A 218 6.88 4.68 16.97
C LEU A 218 6.43 4.56 15.51
N ILE A 219 5.74 3.46 15.19
CA ILE A 219 5.16 3.20 13.88
C ILE A 219 3.68 3.55 13.96
N ILE A 220 3.30 4.67 13.36
CA ILE A 220 1.92 5.14 13.32
C ILE A 220 1.29 4.54 12.07
N ARG A 221 0.31 3.66 12.25
CA ARG A 221 -0.33 2.94 11.14
C ARG A 221 -1.85 2.92 11.31
N GLN A 222 -2.55 2.47 10.28
CA GLN A 222 -4.01 2.36 10.32
C GLN A 222 -4.46 1.33 11.37
N ASP A 223 -5.52 1.63 12.12
CA ASP A 223 -6.06 0.72 13.14
C ASP A 223 -6.55 -0.60 12.52
N PRO A 224 -5.87 -1.75 12.78
CA PRO A 224 -6.12 -2.98 12.04
C PRO A 224 -7.27 -3.81 12.61
N LEU A 225 -8.04 -4.45 11.74
CA LEU A 225 -9.05 -5.42 12.13
C LEU A 225 -8.69 -6.81 11.59
N ARG A 226 -8.23 -7.69 12.47
CA ARG A 226 -7.70 -9.02 12.17
C ARG A 226 -8.67 -10.17 12.50
N PRO A 227 -8.58 -11.33 11.81
CA PRO A 227 -9.24 -12.57 12.24
C PRO A 227 -8.93 -12.95 13.69
N ALA A 228 -7.68 -12.72 14.14
CA ALA A 228 -7.22 -12.95 15.50
C ALA A 228 -8.13 -12.34 16.59
N HIS A 229 -8.79 -11.20 16.33
CA HIS A 229 -9.68 -10.58 17.32
C HIS A 229 -10.86 -11.49 17.71
N TYR A 230 -11.28 -12.38 16.82
CA TYR A 230 -12.38 -13.32 17.02
C TYR A 230 -11.90 -14.70 17.49
N MET A 231 -10.62 -14.81 17.88
CA MET A 231 -10.01 -16.06 18.33
C MET A 231 -9.49 -15.92 19.76
N ARG A 232 -9.49 -17.01 20.54
CA ARG A 232 -8.88 -17.04 21.88
C ARG A 232 -7.35 -17.05 21.81
N ALA A 233 -6.71 -16.39 22.77
CA ALA A 233 -5.29 -16.55 23.05
C ALA A 233 -5.04 -17.84 23.84
N ARG A 234 -5.15 -19.01 23.19
CA ARG A 234 -5.11 -20.33 23.86
C ARG A 234 -3.79 -20.60 24.59
N SER A 235 -2.67 -20.12 24.05
CA SER A 235 -1.34 -20.25 24.65
C SER A 235 -1.01 -19.13 25.63
N GLY A 236 -1.93 -18.20 25.86
CA GLY A 236 -1.71 -17.04 26.71
C GLY A 236 -1.34 -17.45 28.14
N LYS A 237 -0.36 -16.78 28.74
CA LYS A 237 0.05 -17.00 30.14
C LYS A 237 -0.17 -15.75 30.95
N GLY A 238 -1.09 -15.78 31.91
CA GLY A 238 -1.38 -14.64 32.77
C GLY A 238 -2.84 -14.58 33.25
N PRO A 239 -3.24 -13.50 33.93
CA PRO A 239 -4.57 -13.39 34.53
C PRO A 239 -5.70 -13.37 33.49
N LEU A 240 -5.42 -12.95 32.26
CA LEU A 240 -6.43 -12.78 31.21
C LEU A 240 -6.98 -14.10 30.64
N VAL A 241 -6.26 -15.23 30.79
CA VAL A 241 -6.69 -16.56 30.30
C VAL A 241 -8.13 -16.88 30.72
N LYS A 242 -8.47 -16.60 32.00
CA LYS A 242 -9.78 -16.89 32.59
C LYS A 242 -10.93 -16.16 31.90
N THR A 243 -10.64 -15.09 31.16
CA THR A 243 -11.64 -14.24 30.51
C THR A 243 -11.69 -14.39 28.99
N GLU A 244 -10.72 -15.08 28.38
CA GLU A 244 -10.60 -15.20 26.91
C GLU A 244 -11.83 -15.84 26.26
N GLY A 245 -12.39 -16.89 26.88
CA GLY A 245 -13.61 -17.52 26.39
C GLY A 245 -14.81 -16.58 26.39
N LYS A 246 -14.97 -15.77 27.45
CA LYS A 246 -16.06 -14.78 27.55
C LYS A 246 -15.88 -13.64 26.56
N ARG A 247 -14.65 -13.11 26.43
CA ARG A 247 -14.30 -12.08 25.44
C ARG A 247 -14.63 -12.54 24.02
N THR A 248 -14.17 -13.74 23.66
CA THR A 248 -14.33 -14.27 22.29
C THR A 248 -15.81 -14.51 21.96
N LYS A 249 -16.61 -15.02 22.90
CA LYS A 249 -18.07 -15.13 22.71
C LYS A 249 -18.72 -13.75 22.51
N TYR A 250 -18.30 -12.75 23.29
CA TYR A 250 -18.87 -11.41 23.21
C TYR A 250 -18.53 -10.70 21.89
N VAL A 251 -17.28 -10.77 21.43
CA VAL A 251 -16.85 -10.10 20.20
C VAL A 251 -17.51 -10.70 18.96
N LEU A 252 -17.89 -11.98 18.99
CA LEU A 252 -18.62 -12.62 17.89
C LEU A 252 -19.99 -12.00 17.60
N ASN A 253 -20.57 -11.25 18.54
CA ASN A 253 -21.79 -10.46 18.28
C ASN A 253 -21.57 -9.35 17.22
N PHE A 254 -20.32 -8.94 17.01
CA PHE A 254 -19.94 -7.93 16.02
C PHE A 254 -19.44 -8.54 14.71
N PHE A 255 -19.23 -9.85 14.67
CA PHE A 255 -18.52 -10.55 13.60
C PHE A 255 -19.12 -10.32 12.21
N ARG A 256 -20.46 -10.30 12.10
CA ARG A 256 -21.15 -10.04 10.83
C ARG A 256 -20.78 -8.67 10.23
N LYS A 257 -20.59 -7.64 11.07
CA LYS A 257 -20.23 -6.28 10.61
C LYS A 257 -18.76 -6.18 10.19
N ALA A 258 -17.93 -7.11 10.64
CA ALA A 258 -16.50 -7.12 10.38
C ALA A 258 -16.11 -7.88 9.11
N LEU A 259 -16.93 -8.86 8.71
CA LEU A 259 -16.65 -9.63 7.51
C LEU A 259 -16.71 -8.75 6.24
N PRO A 260 -15.81 -8.98 5.27
CA PRO A 260 -15.86 -8.28 4.01
C PRO A 260 -17.15 -8.64 3.26
N ILE A 261 -17.71 -7.68 2.52
CA ILE A 261 -18.91 -7.89 1.70
C ILE A 261 -18.49 -7.99 0.23
N PRO A 262 -19.01 -8.97 -0.54
CA PRO A 262 -18.78 -9.03 -1.98
C PRO A 262 -19.23 -7.74 -2.68
N THR A 263 -18.44 -7.27 -3.64
CA THR A 263 -18.70 -6.01 -4.37
C THR A 263 -19.97 -6.06 -5.22
N SER A 264 -20.47 -7.25 -5.57
CA SER A 264 -21.70 -7.47 -6.32
C SER A 264 -22.50 -8.64 -5.76
N GLY A 265 -23.84 -8.54 -5.81
CA GLY A 265 -24.74 -9.63 -5.42
C GLY A 265 -24.82 -9.93 -3.91
N ALA A 266 -24.42 -8.97 -3.06
CA ALA A 266 -24.60 -9.10 -1.61
C ALA A 266 -26.09 -9.21 -1.27
N SER A 267 -26.46 -10.23 -0.49
CA SER A 267 -27.84 -10.42 -0.05
C SER A 267 -28.20 -9.38 1.01
N SER A 268 -29.47 -8.95 1.08
CA SER A 268 -29.98 -8.23 2.26
C SER A 268 -30.31 -9.17 3.42
N ASN A 269 -30.34 -10.49 3.19
CA ASN A 269 -30.64 -11.48 4.21
C ASN A 269 -29.40 -11.70 5.10
N SER A 270 -29.58 -11.48 6.40
CA SER A 270 -28.52 -11.57 7.42
C SER A 270 -27.79 -12.91 7.52
N SER A 271 -28.46 -14.04 7.25
CA SER A 271 -27.83 -15.37 7.28
C SER A 271 -26.97 -15.61 6.04
N LEU A 272 -27.49 -15.20 4.88
CA LEU A 272 -26.74 -15.23 3.63
C LEU A 272 -25.53 -14.29 3.68
N LEU A 273 -25.65 -13.13 4.33
CA LEU A 273 -24.54 -12.19 4.51
C LEU A 273 -23.38 -12.77 5.31
N LEU A 274 -23.66 -13.50 6.40
CA LEU A 274 -22.59 -14.13 7.19
C LEU A 274 -21.83 -15.16 6.35
N LYS A 275 -22.57 -16.00 5.63
CA LYS A 275 -22.00 -16.99 4.72
C LYS A 275 -21.19 -16.35 3.60
N GLN A 276 -21.78 -15.38 2.91
CA GLN A 276 -21.14 -14.63 1.83
C GLN A 276 -19.89 -13.90 2.32
N GLY A 277 -19.91 -13.32 3.52
CA GLY A 277 -18.79 -12.59 4.06
C GLY A 277 -17.60 -13.48 4.45
N PHE A 278 -17.87 -14.67 4.97
CA PHE A 278 -16.80 -15.64 5.25
C PHE A 278 -16.22 -16.21 3.94
N GLU A 279 -17.08 -16.53 2.96
CA GLU A 279 -16.65 -16.94 1.62
C GLU A 279 -15.81 -15.84 0.93
N GLU A 280 -16.22 -14.58 1.08
CA GLU A 280 -15.48 -13.42 0.56
C GLU A 280 -14.12 -13.29 1.25
N TYR A 281 -14.04 -13.41 2.58
CA TYR A 281 -12.76 -13.42 3.30
C TYR A 281 -11.80 -14.48 2.72
N ALA A 282 -12.27 -15.72 2.55
CA ALA A 282 -11.43 -16.79 2.00
C ALA A 282 -10.97 -16.53 0.57
N LYS A 283 -11.84 -15.95 -0.28
CA LYS A 283 -11.45 -15.50 -1.63
C LYS A 283 -10.35 -14.45 -1.57
N ARG A 284 -10.49 -13.46 -0.69
CA ARG A 284 -9.51 -12.37 -0.57
C ARG A 284 -8.15 -12.86 -0.09
N VAL A 285 -8.12 -13.76 0.90
CA VAL A 285 -6.87 -14.40 1.34
C VAL A 285 -6.23 -15.17 0.17
N ALA A 286 -7.04 -15.95 -0.56
CA ALA A 286 -6.55 -16.72 -1.70
C ALA A 286 -5.98 -15.82 -2.81
N GLU A 287 -6.68 -14.75 -3.17
CA GLU A 287 -6.26 -13.80 -4.19
C GLU A 287 -4.99 -13.05 -3.80
N GLN A 288 -4.92 -12.61 -2.53
CA GLN A 288 -3.78 -11.89 -1.98
C GLN A 288 -2.49 -12.73 -2.05
N TYR A 289 -2.52 -13.96 -1.54
CA TYR A 289 -1.34 -14.82 -1.47
C TYR A 289 -0.93 -15.37 -2.85
N ALA A 290 -1.90 -15.71 -3.71
CA ALA A 290 -1.59 -16.14 -5.08
C ALA A 290 -0.91 -15.02 -5.89
N ALA A 291 -1.44 -13.80 -5.79
CA ALA A 291 -0.84 -12.65 -6.47
C ALA A 291 0.53 -12.28 -5.90
N ALA A 292 0.71 -12.33 -4.58
CA ALA A 292 2.01 -12.08 -3.94
C ALA A 292 3.06 -13.07 -4.45
N TYR A 293 2.76 -14.38 -4.42
CA TYR A 293 3.70 -15.41 -4.88
C TYR A 293 4.06 -15.25 -6.36
N ALA A 294 3.08 -15.04 -7.25
CA ALA A 294 3.35 -14.81 -8.67
C ALA A 294 4.27 -13.60 -8.88
N ASN A 295 4.11 -12.55 -8.08
CA ASN A 295 4.94 -11.35 -8.13
C ASN A 295 6.26 -11.46 -7.35
N ASN A 296 6.71 -12.67 -6.98
CA ASN A 296 7.94 -12.89 -6.20
C ASN A 296 7.96 -12.15 -4.86
N LEU A 297 6.80 -11.98 -4.22
CA LEU A 297 6.64 -11.40 -2.89
C LEU A 297 6.26 -12.49 -1.90
N PHE A 298 6.90 -12.49 -0.73
CA PHE A 298 6.58 -13.42 0.34
C PHE A 298 6.53 -12.74 1.69
N HIS A 299 5.42 -12.94 2.40
CA HIS A 299 5.17 -12.33 3.70
C HIS A 299 6.10 -12.85 4.80
N GLY A 300 6.38 -14.16 4.80
CA GLY A 300 7.31 -14.78 5.75
C GLY A 300 6.75 -15.19 7.11
N ALA A 301 5.64 -14.59 7.54
CA ALA A 301 4.97 -14.89 8.80
C ALA A 301 3.45 -14.96 8.59
N THR A 302 2.93 -16.14 8.24
CA THR A 302 1.51 -16.34 7.92
C THR A 302 0.75 -16.68 9.19
N SER A 303 -0.03 -15.73 9.71
CA SER A 303 -0.87 -15.96 10.88
C SER A 303 -2.13 -15.12 10.84
N VAL A 304 -3.14 -15.53 11.62
CA VAL A 304 -4.40 -14.82 11.79
C VAL A 304 -4.23 -13.43 12.43
N SER A 305 -3.05 -13.11 12.97
CA SER A 305 -2.68 -11.78 13.46
C SER A 305 -1.97 -10.92 12.41
N ASN A 306 -1.42 -11.52 11.36
CA ASN A 306 -0.62 -10.83 10.33
C ASN A 306 -1.39 -10.62 9.01
N ILE A 307 -2.72 -10.67 9.08
CA ILE A 307 -3.63 -10.32 8.00
C ILE A 307 -4.87 -9.64 8.57
N GLU A 308 -5.40 -8.65 7.88
CA GLU A 308 -6.70 -8.06 8.20
C GLU A 308 -7.84 -8.95 7.67
N ILE A 309 -9.01 -8.86 8.30
CA ILE A 309 -10.24 -9.53 7.85
C ILE A 309 -10.69 -9.03 6.46
N SER A 310 -10.17 -7.88 6.03
CA SER A 310 -10.37 -7.33 4.69
C SER A 310 -9.54 -8.02 3.61
N GLY A 311 -8.56 -8.88 3.98
CA GLY A 311 -7.58 -9.50 3.09
C GLY A 311 -6.25 -8.75 2.98
N ARG A 312 -6.12 -7.58 3.63
CA ARG A 312 -4.90 -6.75 3.62
C ARG A 312 -3.79 -7.38 4.45
N MET A 313 -2.57 -7.43 3.93
CA MET A 313 -1.39 -7.84 4.69
C MET A 313 -1.02 -6.81 5.77
N ILE A 314 -0.39 -7.23 6.87
CA ILE A 314 0.13 -6.36 7.94
C ILE A 314 1.30 -7.06 8.66
N ASP A 315 2.13 -6.30 9.38
CA ASP A 315 3.26 -6.80 10.17
C ASP A 315 4.39 -7.38 9.28
N TYR A 316 4.96 -6.48 8.47
CA TYR A 316 5.90 -6.78 7.38
C TYR A 316 7.34 -7.12 7.80
N GLY A 317 7.59 -7.43 9.07
CA GLY A 317 8.95 -7.66 9.59
C GLY A 317 9.69 -8.82 8.92
N THR A 318 8.97 -9.77 8.35
CA THR A 318 9.53 -10.90 7.59
C THR A 318 9.35 -10.76 6.07
N MET A 319 8.68 -9.72 5.57
CA MET A 319 8.37 -9.64 4.13
C MET A 319 9.62 -9.43 3.28
N THR A 320 9.66 -10.09 2.11
CA THR A 320 10.79 -10.04 1.17
C THR A 320 10.33 -10.13 -0.29
N ALA A 321 11.08 -9.50 -1.20
CA ALA A 321 11.08 -9.87 -2.60
C ALA A 321 12.00 -11.09 -2.85
N GLN A 322 11.83 -11.80 -3.97
CA GLN A 322 12.60 -12.99 -4.32
C GLN A 322 13.24 -12.88 -5.73
N PRO A 323 14.40 -13.52 -5.98
CA PRO A 323 15.03 -13.59 -7.32
C PRO A 323 14.28 -14.43 -8.35
N GLY A 324 13.10 -14.96 -8.01
CA GLY A 324 12.30 -15.86 -8.84
C GLY A 324 11.32 -16.66 -7.98
N HIS A 325 10.69 -17.68 -8.57
CA HIS A 325 9.58 -18.43 -7.95
C HIS A 325 10.05 -19.63 -7.10
N GLY A 326 11.18 -19.46 -6.40
CA GLY A 326 11.75 -20.47 -5.51
C GLY A 326 10.92 -20.75 -4.26
N LYS A 327 11.31 -21.79 -3.51
CA LYS A 327 10.69 -22.15 -2.23
C LYS A 327 11.40 -21.47 -1.06
N ILE A 328 11.33 -20.14 -0.98
CA ILE A 328 12.01 -19.41 0.10
C ILE A 328 11.28 -19.62 1.43
N ARG A 329 12.04 -19.87 2.51
CA ARG A 329 11.55 -19.96 3.90
C ARG A 329 12.30 -18.94 4.76
N ILE A 330 11.59 -18.35 5.72
CA ILE A 330 12.12 -17.31 6.62
C ILE A 330 12.14 -17.80 8.05
N LEU A 331 11.03 -18.39 8.49
CA LEU A 331 10.90 -19.00 9.80
C LEU A 331 10.89 -20.51 9.63
N GLU A 332 11.66 -21.24 10.43
CA GLU A 332 11.81 -22.69 10.27
C GLU A 332 10.48 -23.45 10.33
N HIS A 333 9.56 -22.95 11.16
CA HIS A 333 8.23 -23.51 11.38
C HIS A 333 7.19 -23.11 10.32
N ASN A 334 7.54 -22.23 9.38
CA ASN A 334 6.65 -21.80 8.30
C ASN A 334 6.91 -22.60 7.03
N GLN A 335 5.88 -22.73 6.21
CA GLN A 335 6.01 -23.28 4.88
C GLN A 335 6.78 -22.34 3.96
N ALA A 336 7.35 -22.92 2.91
CA ALA A 336 8.06 -22.15 1.91
C ALA A 336 7.09 -21.36 1.02
N ALA A 337 7.59 -20.29 0.39
CA ALA A 337 6.83 -19.51 -0.57
C ALA A 337 6.21 -20.38 -1.68
N GLY A 338 4.96 -20.07 -2.03
CA GLY A 338 4.17 -20.81 -3.03
C GLY A 338 3.42 -22.02 -2.46
N GLU A 339 3.76 -22.50 -1.26
CA GLU A 339 3.00 -23.52 -0.57
C GLU A 339 1.78 -22.91 0.14
N ILE A 340 0.63 -23.57 0.02
CA ILE A 340 -0.65 -23.04 0.51
C ILE A 340 -1.16 -23.73 1.78
N GLY A 341 -0.44 -24.73 2.28
CA GLY A 341 -0.87 -25.55 3.41
C GLY A 341 -1.05 -24.71 4.66
N GLU A 342 -0.05 -23.91 5.01
CA GLU A 342 -0.05 -23.01 6.16
C GLU A 342 -1.11 -21.91 6.01
N VAL A 343 -1.18 -21.25 4.84
CA VAL A 343 -2.21 -20.23 4.55
C VAL A 343 -3.62 -20.81 4.75
N LYS A 344 -3.87 -22.00 4.22
CA LYS A 344 -5.15 -22.71 4.36
C LYS A 344 -5.41 -23.10 5.82
N ILE A 345 -4.45 -23.71 6.51
CA ILE A 345 -4.63 -24.21 7.88
C ILE A 345 -4.81 -23.04 8.86
N GLU A 346 -3.90 -22.07 8.83
CA GLU A 346 -3.88 -20.96 9.79
C GLU A 346 -5.00 -19.96 9.52
N LEU A 347 -5.11 -19.48 8.29
CA LEU A 347 -6.01 -18.35 7.99
C LEU A 347 -7.44 -18.79 7.71
N ILE A 348 -7.64 -20.01 7.21
CA ILE A 348 -8.97 -20.50 6.83
C ILE A 348 -9.51 -21.50 7.86
N GLU A 349 -8.83 -22.64 8.05
CA GLU A 349 -9.36 -23.75 8.84
C GLU A 349 -9.43 -23.42 10.34
N LYS A 350 -8.33 -22.96 10.93
CA LYS A 350 -8.29 -22.60 12.36
C LYS A 350 -9.21 -21.43 12.69
N PHE A 351 -9.24 -20.42 11.84
CA PHE A 351 -10.14 -19.28 12.02
C PHE A 351 -11.60 -19.72 11.95
N HIS A 352 -11.98 -20.50 10.93
CA HIS A 352 -13.33 -21.05 10.80
C HIS A 352 -13.72 -21.93 11.99
N HIS A 353 -12.82 -22.81 12.42
CA HIS A 353 -13.04 -23.68 13.58
C HIS A 353 -13.27 -22.90 14.86
N GLU A 354 -12.44 -21.88 15.14
CA GLU A 354 -12.55 -21.08 16.36
C GLU A 354 -13.85 -20.25 16.37
N VAL A 355 -14.22 -19.66 15.23
CA VAL A 355 -15.51 -18.96 15.07
C VAL A 355 -16.67 -19.94 15.28
N LEU A 356 -16.61 -21.14 14.70
CA LEU A 356 -17.63 -22.17 14.90
C LEU A 356 -17.75 -22.60 16.36
N GLU A 357 -16.63 -22.89 17.03
CA GLU A 357 -16.62 -23.36 18.41
C GLU A 357 -17.21 -22.32 19.37
N MET A 358 -16.92 -21.04 19.12
CA MET A 358 -17.25 -19.94 20.03
C MET A 358 -18.57 -19.26 19.71
N SER A 359 -19.17 -19.51 18.53
CA SER A 359 -20.42 -18.89 18.10
C SER A 359 -21.67 -19.49 18.75
N PRO A 360 -22.72 -18.67 19.00
CA PRO A 360 -24.06 -19.16 19.34
C PRO A 360 -24.61 -20.15 18.30
N LYS A 361 -25.55 -21.01 18.68
CA LYS A 361 -26.13 -22.06 17.81
C LYS A 361 -26.71 -21.48 16.52
N GLU A 362 -27.34 -20.32 16.61
CA GLU A 362 -27.99 -19.61 15.51
C GLU A 362 -26.97 -19.11 14.49
N VAL A 363 -25.82 -18.62 14.96
CA VAL A 363 -24.71 -18.17 14.11
C VAL A 363 -24.01 -19.37 13.47
N ARG A 364 -23.79 -20.45 14.23
CA ARG A 364 -23.20 -21.70 13.72
C ARG A 364 -23.97 -22.27 12.54
N ALA A 365 -25.31 -22.25 12.61
CA ALA A 365 -26.17 -22.74 11.54
C ALA A 365 -26.07 -21.93 10.22
N GLN A 366 -25.54 -20.70 10.28
CA GLN A 366 -25.43 -19.78 9.14
C GLN A 366 -24.03 -19.80 8.50
N LEU A 367 -23.02 -20.38 9.16
CA LEU A 367 -21.66 -20.43 8.64
C LEU A 367 -21.53 -21.49 7.53
N PRO A 368 -20.67 -21.27 6.52
CA PRO A 368 -20.37 -22.30 5.53
C PRO A 368 -19.68 -23.49 6.22
N SER A 369 -19.77 -24.68 5.63
CA SER A 369 -19.00 -25.83 6.12
C SER A 369 -17.50 -25.63 5.86
N ALA A 370 -16.66 -26.29 6.67
CA ALA A 370 -15.20 -26.25 6.48
C ALA A 370 -14.79 -26.71 5.06
N ALA A 371 -15.40 -27.81 4.58
CA ALA A 371 -15.17 -28.30 3.23
C ALA A 371 -15.52 -27.27 2.15
N LYS A 372 -16.64 -26.55 2.31
CA LYS A 372 -17.04 -25.50 1.37
C LYS A 372 -16.05 -24.36 1.36
N ILE A 373 -15.58 -23.88 2.51
CA ILE A 373 -14.67 -22.74 2.57
C ILE A 373 -13.27 -23.08 2.06
N ILE A 374 -12.77 -24.28 2.35
CA ILE A 374 -11.50 -24.79 1.82
C ILE A 374 -11.58 -24.91 0.30
N HIS A 375 -12.71 -25.39 -0.23
CA HIS A 375 -12.93 -25.46 -1.66
C HIS A 375 -12.92 -24.06 -2.31
N VAL A 376 -13.64 -23.09 -1.74
CA VAL A 376 -13.62 -21.69 -2.20
C VAL A 376 -12.19 -21.15 -2.21
N PHE A 377 -11.45 -21.27 -1.10
CA PHE A 377 -10.06 -20.82 -1.02
C PHE A 377 -9.18 -21.45 -2.11
N ARG A 378 -9.19 -22.78 -2.25
CA ARG A 378 -8.34 -23.50 -3.21
C ARG A 378 -8.66 -23.14 -4.65
N THR A 379 -9.94 -23.14 -5.02
CA THR A 379 -10.37 -22.81 -6.38
C THR A 379 -9.99 -21.37 -6.73
N THR A 380 -10.24 -20.43 -5.82
CA THR A 380 -9.87 -19.03 -6.04
C THR A 380 -8.35 -18.83 -6.09
N TYR A 381 -7.58 -19.52 -5.24
CA TYR A 381 -6.12 -19.44 -5.26
C TYR A 381 -5.56 -19.91 -6.61
N THR A 382 -6.00 -21.09 -7.09
CA THR A 382 -5.56 -21.63 -8.38
C THR A 382 -5.97 -20.72 -9.54
N GLN A 383 -7.20 -20.20 -9.55
CA GLN A 383 -7.66 -19.26 -10.58
C GLN A 383 -6.81 -17.99 -10.60
N ARG A 384 -6.64 -17.34 -9.44
CA ARG A 384 -5.84 -16.12 -9.35
C ARG A 384 -4.37 -16.37 -9.72
N LEU A 385 -3.80 -17.50 -9.30
CA LEU A 385 -2.42 -17.86 -9.60
C LEU A 385 -2.21 -18.00 -11.12
N ASN A 386 -3.06 -18.78 -11.78
CA ASN A 386 -3.01 -18.97 -13.23
C ASN A 386 -3.09 -17.64 -13.97
N ARG A 387 -4.04 -16.78 -13.58
CA ARG A 387 -4.19 -15.44 -14.13
C ARG A 387 -2.96 -14.57 -13.88
N ALA A 388 -2.42 -14.55 -12.67
CA ALA A 388 -1.28 -13.73 -12.31
C ALA A 388 -0.02 -14.12 -13.12
N PHE A 389 0.21 -15.41 -13.36
CA PHE A 389 1.32 -15.86 -14.22
C PHE A 389 1.17 -15.40 -15.67
N VAL A 390 -0.04 -15.40 -16.22
CA VAL A 390 -0.28 -14.85 -17.57
C VAL A 390 -0.11 -13.32 -17.58
N GLU A 391 -0.51 -12.62 -16.52
CA GLU A 391 -0.25 -11.18 -16.37
C GLU A 391 1.26 -10.85 -16.34
N LEU A 392 2.11 -11.74 -15.78
CA LEU A 392 3.58 -11.59 -15.81
C LEU A 392 4.16 -11.68 -17.22
N ALA A 393 3.51 -12.41 -18.13
CA ALA A 393 3.88 -12.45 -19.54
C ALA A 393 3.50 -11.16 -20.30
N GLY A 394 3.05 -10.11 -19.59
CA GLY A 394 2.82 -8.79 -20.14
C GLY A 394 1.40 -8.51 -20.64
N PHE A 395 0.51 -9.50 -20.59
CA PHE A 395 -0.87 -9.34 -21.08
C PHE A 395 -1.71 -8.43 -20.17
N PRO A 396 -2.53 -7.53 -20.74
CA PRO A 396 -3.38 -6.63 -19.96
C PRO A 396 -4.52 -7.40 -19.27
N VAL A 397 -4.89 -6.91 -18.09
CA VAL A 397 -5.78 -7.60 -17.15
C VAL A 397 -7.15 -7.95 -17.77
N GLU A 398 -7.73 -7.07 -18.57
CA GLU A 398 -9.04 -7.28 -19.20
C GLU A 398 -9.00 -8.43 -20.22
N ILE A 399 -7.91 -8.55 -20.97
CA ILE A 399 -7.72 -9.61 -21.96
C ILE A 399 -7.48 -10.95 -21.26
N VAL A 400 -6.70 -10.96 -20.18
CA VAL A 400 -6.50 -12.18 -19.40
C VAL A 400 -7.83 -12.67 -18.80
N GLN A 401 -8.66 -11.75 -18.29
CA GLN A 401 -10.00 -12.09 -17.77
C GLN A 401 -10.92 -12.66 -18.85
N ALA A 402 -10.95 -12.05 -20.04
CA ALA A 402 -11.78 -12.52 -21.15
C ALA A 402 -11.40 -13.93 -21.61
N LEU A 403 -10.11 -14.28 -21.54
CA LEU A 403 -9.58 -15.57 -22.00
C LEU A 403 -9.44 -16.62 -20.89
N GLU A 404 -9.66 -16.28 -19.62
CA GLU A 404 -9.33 -17.09 -18.44
C GLU A 404 -9.91 -18.53 -18.49
N ARG A 405 -11.11 -18.68 -19.06
CA ARG A 405 -11.82 -19.97 -19.14
C ARG A 405 -11.48 -20.80 -20.39
N THR A 406 -10.65 -20.27 -21.28
CA THR A 406 -10.27 -20.94 -22.53
C THR A 406 -9.22 -22.03 -22.29
N GLU A 407 -9.21 -23.05 -23.15
CA GLU A 407 -8.16 -24.07 -23.12
C GLU A 407 -6.76 -23.48 -23.34
N LYS A 408 -6.65 -22.46 -24.21
CA LYS A 408 -5.40 -21.74 -24.48
C LYS A 408 -4.83 -21.08 -23.23
N SER A 409 -5.68 -20.41 -22.44
CA SER A 409 -5.26 -19.82 -21.17
C SER A 409 -4.80 -20.87 -20.17
N ARG A 410 -5.53 -21.98 -20.04
CA ARG A 410 -5.15 -23.08 -19.13
C ARG A 410 -3.82 -23.72 -19.54
N ALA A 411 -3.63 -23.99 -20.82
CA ALA A 411 -2.38 -24.57 -21.34
C ALA A 411 -1.19 -23.62 -21.11
N PHE A 412 -1.36 -22.33 -21.39
CA PHE A 412 -0.30 -21.35 -21.22
C PHE A 412 0.04 -21.08 -19.75
N SER A 413 -0.96 -20.92 -18.88
CA SER A 413 -0.68 -20.73 -17.45
C SER A 413 -0.03 -21.96 -16.82
N ALA A 414 -0.43 -23.17 -17.21
CA ALA A 414 0.16 -24.40 -16.71
C ALA A 414 1.65 -24.50 -17.05
N VAL A 415 2.03 -24.27 -18.31
CA VAL A 415 3.44 -24.35 -18.72
C VAL A 415 4.28 -23.20 -18.14
N LEU A 416 3.70 -22.01 -17.95
CA LEU A 416 4.38 -20.91 -17.26
C LEU A 416 4.73 -21.26 -15.82
N ILE A 417 3.77 -21.83 -15.07
CA ILE A 417 3.97 -22.25 -13.68
C ILE A 417 5.00 -23.39 -13.61
N GLU A 418 4.91 -24.36 -14.51
CA GLU A 418 5.87 -25.47 -14.61
C GLU A 418 7.30 -24.94 -14.83
N VAL A 419 7.52 -24.09 -15.85
CA VAL A 419 8.81 -23.45 -16.11
C VAL A 419 9.30 -22.64 -14.91
N ALA A 420 8.43 -21.85 -14.29
CA ALA A 420 8.80 -20.98 -13.18
C ALA A 420 9.23 -21.76 -11.94
N THR A 421 8.66 -22.94 -11.71
CA THR A 421 8.84 -23.71 -10.47
C THR A 421 9.68 -24.96 -10.62
N GLU A 422 10.15 -25.27 -11.84
CA GLU A 422 10.97 -26.43 -12.12
C GLU A 422 12.23 -26.47 -11.24
N ASN A 423 12.42 -27.58 -10.51
CA ASN A 423 13.47 -27.76 -9.51
C ASN A 423 13.62 -26.59 -8.53
N ALA A 424 12.50 -25.97 -8.12
CA ALA A 424 12.51 -24.92 -7.10
C ALA A 424 13.15 -25.44 -5.80
N LYS A 425 14.24 -24.80 -5.39
CA LYS A 425 14.99 -25.15 -4.18
C LYS A 425 14.42 -24.43 -2.97
N ILE A 426 14.47 -25.10 -1.82
CA ILE A 426 14.24 -24.43 -0.55
C ILE A 426 15.46 -23.59 -0.21
N VAL A 427 15.24 -22.29 -0.01
CA VAL A 427 16.32 -21.35 0.37
C VAL A 427 15.91 -20.61 1.63
N ASP A 428 16.87 -20.45 2.53
CA ASP A 428 16.75 -19.61 3.71
C ASP A 428 16.99 -18.13 3.31
N VAL A 429 15.99 -17.28 3.56
CA VAL A 429 16.06 -15.86 3.19
C VAL A 429 17.12 -15.09 3.96
N ASP A 430 17.55 -15.56 5.13
CA ASP A 430 18.51 -14.83 5.97
C ASP A 430 19.96 -14.98 5.47
N LYS A 431 20.13 -15.71 4.36
CA LYS A 431 21.38 -15.83 3.63
C LYS A 431 21.44 -14.84 2.45
N VAL A 432 22.63 -14.71 1.86
CA VAL A 432 22.84 -13.95 0.62
C VAL A 432 21.84 -14.40 -0.43
N MET A 433 21.24 -13.42 -1.13
CA MET A 433 20.27 -13.66 -2.20
C MET A 433 20.87 -14.68 -3.18
N PRO A 434 20.28 -15.88 -3.32
CA PRO A 434 20.80 -16.86 -4.26
C PRO A 434 20.70 -16.28 -5.66
N GLU A 435 21.73 -16.49 -6.47
CA GLU A 435 21.63 -16.11 -7.88
C GLU A 435 20.46 -16.85 -8.53
N LYS A 436 20.30 -18.15 -8.28
CA LYS A 436 19.31 -18.99 -8.95
C LYS A 436 18.56 -19.89 -7.96
N VAL A 437 17.23 -19.76 -7.94
CA VAL A 437 16.35 -20.52 -7.03
C VAL A 437 15.56 -21.64 -7.71
N THR A 438 15.52 -21.65 -9.04
CA THR A 438 14.76 -22.56 -9.91
C THR A 438 15.63 -22.95 -11.11
N LYS A 439 15.29 -24.02 -11.84
CA LYS A 439 16.04 -24.45 -13.03
C LYS A 439 15.98 -23.39 -14.14
N TYR A 440 14.83 -22.73 -14.32
CA TYR A 440 14.61 -21.74 -15.35
C TYR A 440 14.25 -20.38 -14.75
N ARG A 441 14.56 -19.30 -15.46
CA ARG A 441 14.17 -17.94 -15.07
C ARG A 441 13.20 -17.36 -16.08
N LEU A 442 11.97 -17.09 -15.66
CA LEU A 442 10.96 -16.48 -16.51
C LEU A 442 11.43 -15.16 -17.13
N ARG A 443 12.16 -14.33 -16.38
CA ARG A 443 12.75 -13.10 -16.89
C ARG A 443 13.61 -13.33 -18.13
N ASN A 444 14.57 -14.25 -18.06
CA ASN A 444 15.45 -14.53 -19.19
C ASN A 444 14.66 -15.05 -20.39
N ILE A 445 13.73 -15.97 -20.16
CA ILE A 445 12.86 -16.53 -21.20
C ILE A 445 12.09 -15.42 -21.91
N PHE A 446 11.49 -14.50 -21.14
CA PHE A 446 10.78 -13.34 -21.65
C PHE A 446 11.69 -12.37 -22.40
N GLU A 447 12.90 -12.11 -21.92
CA GLU A 447 13.90 -11.30 -22.63
C GLU A 447 14.32 -11.93 -23.97
N LYS A 448 14.41 -13.26 -24.08
CA LYS A 448 14.77 -13.97 -25.32
C LYS A 448 13.67 -13.99 -26.36
N ILE A 449 12.41 -14.14 -25.96
CA ILE A 449 11.28 -14.14 -26.90
C ILE A 449 10.80 -12.73 -27.24
N ASN A 450 11.33 -11.72 -26.56
CA ASN A 450 11.02 -10.33 -26.84
C ASN A 450 11.40 -10.00 -28.30
N ASN A 451 10.44 -9.50 -29.07
CA ASN A 451 10.55 -9.20 -30.52
C ASN A 451 10.49 -10.39 -31.48
N ILE A 452 10.27 -11.62 -31.02
CA ILE A 452 9.98 -12.76 -31.92
C ILE A 452 8.49 -12.74 -32.25
N ASP A 453 8.13 -12.96 -33.52
CA ASP A 453 6.73 -13.09 -33.91
C ASP A 453 6.09 -14.31 -33.20
N PRO A 454 5.04 -14.11 -32.37
CA PRO A 454 4.44 -15.21 -31.62
C PRO A 454 3.80 -16.31 -32.50
N SER A 455 3.62 -16.07 -33.80
CA SER A 455 3.22 -17.12 -34.75
C SER A 455 4.34 -18.09 -35.12
N ASP A 456 5.59 -17.64 -35.06
CA ASP A 456 6.74 -18.46 -35.47
C ASP A 456 7.21 -19.34 -34.31
N ILE A 457 6.52 -20.47 -34.15
CA ILE A 457 6.81 -21.45 -33.09
C ILE A 457 8.23 -22.01 -33.21
N LYS A 458 8.78 -22.12 -34.43
CA LYS A 458 10.15 -22.60 -34.65
C LYS A 458 11.17 -21.57 -34.18
N ALA A 459 10.97 -20.29 -34.50
CA ALA A 459 11.84 -19.22 -34.01
C ALA A 459 11.76 -19.08 -32.49
N LEU A 460 10.56 -19.19 -31.90
CA LEU A 460 10.38 -19.20 -30.44
C LEU A 460 11.12 -20.36 -29.77
N ASP A 461 10.98 -21.59 -30.31
CA ASP A 461 11.70 -22.76 -29.79
C ASP A 461 13.22 -22.57 -29.89
N ALA A 462 13.70 -22.13 -31.06
CA ALA A 462 15.14 -21.92 -31.29
C ALA A 462 15.74 -20.88 -30.33
N ALA A 463 15.04 -19.78 -30.09
CA ALA A 463 15.49 -18.72 -29.18
C ALA A 463 15.56 -19.16 -27.71
N LEU A 464 14.81 -20.19 -27.33
CA LEU A 464 14.70 -20.67 -25.96
C LEU A 464 15.63 -21.85 -25.64
N ILE A 465 16.44 -22.35 -26.59
CA ILE A 465 17.33 -23.51 -26.37
C ILE A 465 18.25 -23.30 -25.17
N ALA A 466 18.79 -22.09 -25.00
CA ALA A 466 19.70 -21.76 -23.90
C ALA A 466 18.99 -21.57 -22.54
N GLU A 467 17.70 -21.20 -22.56
CA GLU A 467 16.94 -20.89 -21.34
C GLU A 467 16.05 -22.05 -20.88
N ILE A 468 15.68 -22.96 -21.78
CA ILE A 468 14.91 -24.18 -21.53
C ILE A 468 15.58 -25.35 -22.27
N ASP A 469 16.47 -26.03 -21.56
CA ASP A 469 17.23 -27.19 -22.06
C ASP A 469 16.37 -28.40 -22.39
N ASP A 470 15.20 -28.57 -21.72
CA ASP A 470 14.24 -29.63 -22.02
C ASP A 470 13.45 -29.29 -23.31
N PRO A 471 13.66 -30.03 -24.42
CA PRO A 471 13.00 -29.75 -25.69
C PRO A 471 11.49 -29.96 -25.66
N ARG A 472 10.97 -30.87 -24.82
CA ARG A 472 9.52 -31.12 -24.69
C ARG A 472 8.85 -29.96 -23.97
N LEU A 473 9.44 -29.49 -22.87
CA LEU A 473 8.93 -28.34 -22.13
C LEU A 473 9.00 -27.07 -22.99
N ARG A 474 10.13 -26.84 -23.67
CA ARG A 474 10.34 -25.69 -24.55
C ARG A 474 9.33 -25.65 -25.71
N ASN A 475 9.10 -26.78 -26.39
CA ASN A 475 8.13 -26.85 -27.47
C ASN A 475 6.70 -26.58 -26.98
N ARG A 476 6.31 -27.17 -25.84
CA ARG A 476 5.02 -26.89 -25.19
C ARG A 476 4.87 -25.41 -24.85
N PHE A 477 5.92 -24.80 -24.29
CA PHE A 477 5.94 -23.37 -23.96
C PHE A 477 5.73 -22.51 -25.23
N ALA A 478 6.56 -22.71 -26.26
CA ALA A 478 6.48 -21.96 -27.51
C ALA A 478 5.09 -22.06 -28.15
N LYS A 479 4.54 -23.27 -28.23
CA LYS A 479 3.19 -23.51 -28.77
C LYS A 479 2.11 -22.82 -27.94
N ALA A 480 2.10 -23.02 -26.62
CA ALA A 480 1.07 -22.45 -25.74
C ALA A 480 1.13 -20.92 -25.71
N TYR A 481 2.34 -20.34 -25.69
CA TYR A 481 2.55 -18.90 -25.79
C TYR A 481 2.01 -18.35 -27.11
N GLY A 482 2.37 -18.94 -28.25
CA GLY A 482 1.89 -18.49 -29.57
C GLY A 482 0.37 -18.62 -29.74
N ASP A 483 -0.20 -19.74 -29.27
CA ASP A 483 -1.65 -19.97 -29.27
C ASP A 483 -2.39 -18.92 -28.42
N TYR A 484 -1.90 -18.65 -27.22
CA TYR A 484 -2.48 -17.65 -26.32
C TYR A 484 -2.34 -16.23 -26.89
N PHE A 485 -1.16 -15.88 -27.40
CA PHE A 485 -0.89 -14.54 -27.96
C PHE A 485 -1.82 -14.22 -29.13
N ARG A 486 -2.06 -15.17 -30.03
CA ARG A 486 -3.03 -15.00 -31.13
C ARG A 486 -4.44 -14.73 -30.60
N ALA A 487 -4.89 -15.50 -29.61
CA ALA A 487 -6.20 -15.27 -28.98
C ALA A 487 -6.26 -13.89 -28.29
N ALA A 488 -5.18 -13.47 -27.65
CA ALA A 488 -5.06 -12.19 -26.98
C ALA A 488 -5.08 -11.00 -27.95
N ILE A 489 -4.44 -11.11 -29.13
CA ILE A 489 -4.55 -10.11 -30.20
C ILE A 489 -6.00 -9.97 -30.66
N LEU A 490 -6.67 -11.09 -30.96
CA LEU A 490 -8.07 -11.07 -31.42
C LEU A 490 -8.99 -10.43 -30.38
N GLU A 491 -8.75 -10.69 -29.08
CA GLU A 491 -9.48 -10.03 -28.01
C GLU A 491 -9.14 -8.54 -27.91
N GLY A 492 -7.86 -8.18 -28.01
CA GLY A 492 -7.40 -6.79 -28.01
C GLY A 492 -8.00 -5.95 -29.14
N GLN A 493 -8.19 -6.54 -30.33
CA GLN A 493 -8.85 -5.89 -31.46
C GLN A 493 -10.32 -5.53 -31.16
N LYS A 494 -11.03 -6.30 -30.33
CA LYS A 494 -12.40 -5.95 -29.87
C LYS A 494 -12.41 -4.67 -29.04
N HIS A 495 -11.27 -4.29 -28.46
CA HIS A 495 -11.07 -3.05 -27.73
C HIS A 495 -10.43 -1.94 -28.58
N GLY A 496 -10.34 -2.13 -29.90
CA GLY A 496 -9.76 -1.15 -30.82
C GLY A 496 -8.23 -1.06 -30.77
N ILE A 497 -7.55 -2.08 -30.24
CA ILE A 497 -6.08 -2.10 -30.17
C ILE A 497 -5.52 -2.74 -31.46
N PRO A 498 -4.70 -2.01 -32.25
CA PRO A 498 -4.03 -2.59 -33.40
C PRO A 498 -3.07 -3.73 -33.00
N PRO A 499 -2.94 -4.82 -33.78
CA PRO A 499 -2.07 -5.96 -33.44
C PRO A 499 -0.63 -5.59 -33.09
N ASP A 500 -0.02 -4.67 -33.85
CA ASP A 500 1.37 -4.26 -33.60
C ASP A 500 1.49 -3.42 -32.32
N SER A 501 0.49 -2.59 -32.02
CA SER A 501 0.46 -1.87 -30.75
C SER A 501 0.23 -2.78 -29.56
N PHE A 502 -0.62 -3.81 -29.72
CA PHE A 502 -0.79 -4.85 -28.72
C PHE A 502 0.53 -5.58 -28.43
N ARG A 503 1.30 -5.92 -29.47
CA ARG A 503 2.63 -6.52 -29.32
C ARG A 503 3.57 -5.63 -28.54
N VAL A 504 3.68 -4.34 -28.89
CA VAL A 504 4.50 -3.37 -28.15
C VAL A 504 4.07 -3.28 -26.69
N PHE A 505 2.77 -3.21 -26.42
CA PHE A 505 2.24 -3.18 -25.05
C PHE A 505 2.68 -4.41 -24.25
N VAL A 506 2.46 -5.61 -24.81
CA VAL A 506 2.76 -6.87 -24.11
C VAL A 506 4.26 -6.96 -23.82
N PHE A 507 5.10 -6.66 -24.79
CA PHE A 507 6.56 -6.71 -24.62
C PHE A 507 7.09 -5.68 -23.62
N GLU A 508 6.60 -4.45 -23.63
CA GLU A 508 7.00 -3.44 -22.65
C GLU A 508 6.54 -3.79 -21.24
N ASN A 509 5.30 -4.28 -21.11
CA ASN A 509 4.77 -4.70 -19.81
C ASN A 509 5.51 -5.94 -19.29
N MET A 510 5.83 -6.89 -20.15
CA MET A 510 6.60 -8.10 -19.81
C MET A 510 7.98 -7.73 -19.22
N LYS A 511 8.70 -6.79 -19.83
CA LYS A 511 9.97 -6.27 -19.27
C LYS A 511 9.77 -5.62 -17.90
N LEU A 512 8.74 -4.79 -17.77
CA LEU A 512 8.45 -4.07 -16.52
C LEU A 512 8.13 -5.03 -15.37
N ARG A 513 7.21 -5.99 -15.60
CA ARG A 513 6.70 -6.94 -14.59
C ARG A 513 7.74 -7.95 -14.12
N ASN A 514 8.79 -8.20 -14.91
CA ASN A 514 9.85 -9.16 -14.58
C ASN A 514 11.17 -8.48 -14.22
N THR A 515 11.13 -7.18 -13.89
CA THR A 515 12.30 -6.48 -13.33
C THR A 515 12.59 -7.02 -11.93
N GLU A 516 13.81 -7.52 -11.72
CA GLU A 516 14.27 -7.92 -10.39
C GLU A 516 14.46 -6.71 -9.48
N VAL A 517 13.93 -6.81 -8.26
CA VAL A 517 14.01 -5.79 -7.21
C VAL A 517 14.91 -6.27 -6.06
N ALA A 518 16.18 -6.56 -6.38
CA ALA A 518 17.11 -7.11 -5.41
C ALA A 518 17.29 -6.23 -4.15
N GLU A 519 17.06 -4.91 -4.27
CA GLU A 519 17.06 -3.97 -3.16
C GLU A 519 15.94 -4.21 -2.13
N LEU A 520 14.90 -4.97 -2.49
CA LEU A 520 13.80 -5.39 -1.61
C LEU A 520 13.99 -6.81 -1.05
N TYR A 521 15.15 -7.43 -1.29
CA TYR A 521 15.52 -8.67 -0.63
C TYR A 521 15.88 -8.39 0.83
N ARG A 522 15.30 -9.14 1.78
CA ARG A 522 15.28 -8.77 3.21
C ARG A 522 16.67 -8.53 3.84
N PRO A 523 17.68 -9.40 3.71
CA PRO A 523 19.04 -9.11 4.20
C PRO A 523 19.63 -7.81 3.64
N ARG A 524 19.49 -7.59 2.33
CA ARG A 524 19.99 -6.38 1.68
C ARG A 524 19.26 -5.13 2.17
N MET A 525 17.95 -5.20 2.37
CA MET A 525 17.19 -4.11 2.99
C MET A 525 17.72 -3.79 4.38
N ARG A 526 17.89 -4.81 5.24
CA ARG A 526 18.40 -4.64 6.61
C ARG A 526 19.76 -3.98 6.63
N ASP A 527 20.70 -4.44 5.79
CA ASP A 527 22.06 -3.89 5.73
C ASP A 527 22.06 -2.42 5.29
N VAL A 528 21.28 -2.08 4.26
CA VAL A 528 21.18 -0.69 3.79
C VAL A 528 20.48 0.17 4.85
N ASN A 529 19.39 -0.31 5.45
CA ASN A 529 18.65 0.43 6.45
C ASN A 529 19.49 0.71 7.68
N ARG A 530 20.28 -0.26 8.17
CA ARG A 530 21.19 -0.06 9.31
C ARG A 530 22.17 1.07 9.04
N ARG A 531 22.85 1.07 7.89
CA ARG A 531 23.78 2.15 7.51
C ARG A 531 23.11 3.53 7.46
N LEU A 532 21.91 3.61 6.89
CA LEU A 532 21.17 4.87 6.80
C LEU A 532 20.66 5.34 8.17
N ILE A 533 20.29 4.40 9.06
CA ILE A 533 19.93 4.71 10.45
C ILE A 533 21.14 5.25 11.20
N ASP A 534 22.31 4.64 11.06
CA ASP A 534 23.55 5.11 11.69
C ASP A 534 23.90 6.51 11.21
N GLU A 535 23.76 6.77 9.90
CA GLU A 535 23.93 8.11 9.32
C GLU A 535 22.93 9.12 9.88
N TYR A 536 21.64 8.76 9.95
CA TYR A 536 20.61 9.60 10.55
C TYR A 536 20.89 9.89 12.02
N VAL A 537 21.26 8.90 12.83
CA VAL A 537 21.58 9.06 14.24
C VAL A 537 22.79 9.97 14.44
N ARG A 538 23.81 9.84 13.58
CA ARG A 538 25.03 10.66 13.63
C ARG A 538 24.80 12.11 13.20
N THR A 539 23.98 12.34 12.19
CA THR A 539 23.86 13.65 11.53
C THR A 539 22.57 14.41 11.89
N GLY A 540 21.55 13.71 12.39
CA GLY A 540 20.18 14.21 12.49
C GLY A 540 19.48 14.40 11.14
N ASN A 541 20.12 14.06 10.01
CA ASN A 541 19.56 14.26 8.69
C ASN A 541 18.51 13.18 8.37
N ARG A 542 17.24 13.47 8.63
CA ARG A 542 16.12 12.55 8.32
C ARG A 542 15.94 12.27 6.83
N SER A 543 16.48 13.11 5.94
CA SER A 543 16.28 12.98 4.50
C SER A 543 16.85 11.68 3.95
N VAL A 544 17.91 11.14 4.55
CA VAL A 544 18.53 9.88 4.11
C VAL A 544 17.60 8.68 4.28
N LEU A 545 16.75 8.69 5.31
CA LEU A 545 15.73 7.67 5.56
C LEU A 545 14.52 7.92 4.67
N TRP A 546 14.09 9.16 4.55
CA TRP A 546 12.95 9.56 3.73
C TRP A 546 13.14 9.19 2.26
N ASP A 547 14.27 9.60 1.67
CA ASP A 547 14.61 9.34 0.27
C ASP A 547 14.72 7.83 0.00
N SER A 548 15.18 7.06 1.00
CA SER A 548 15.27 5.60 0.91
C SER A 548 13.91 4.91 0.90
N ILE A 549 12.97 5.38 1.74
CA ILE A 549 11.58 4.87 1.76
C ILE A 549 10.89 5.24 0.44
N ASP A 550 10.83 6.53 0.11
CA ASP A 550 10.10 7.02 -1.07
C ASP A 550 10.72 6.53 -2.38
N GLY A 551 12.05 6.43 -2.44
CA GLY A 551 12.79 5.91 -3.58
C GLY A 551 12.47 4.44 -3.88
N ARG A 552 12.40 3.59 -2.85
CA ARG A 552 12.01 2.18 -3.02
C ARG A 552 10.53 2.03 -3.36
N VAL A 553 9.65 2.78 -2.70
CA VAL A 553 8.21 2.75 -2.99
C VAL A 553 7.94 3.17 -4.44
N SER A 554 8.47 4.32 -4.88
CA SER A 554 8.31 4.80 -6.25
C SER A 554 9.04 3.93 -7.27
N GLY A 555 10.18 3.36 -6.88
CA GLY A 555 11.00 2.47 -7.69
C GLY A 555 10.31 1.15 -8.05
N SER A 556 9.49 0.60 -7.15
CA SER A 556 9.03 -0.79 -7.25
C SER A 556 7.52 -0.97 -7.47
N ARG A 557 6.64 -0.04 -7.07
CA ARG A 557 5.17 -0.23 -7.16
C ARG A 557 4.67 -0.68 -8.55
N ARG A 558 5.17 -0.05 -9.60
CA ARG A 558 4.76 -0.35 -11.00
C ARG A 558 5.08 -1.77 -11.46
N ILE A 559 6.08 -2.43 -10.84
CA ILE A 559 6.47 -3.80 -11.17
C ILE A 559 5.38 -4.80 -10.74
N TYR A 560 4.60 -4.44 -9.72
CA TYR A 560 3.59 -5.31 -9.13
C TYR A 560 2.17 -5.01 -9.61
N LYS A 561 1.95 -3.83 -10.18
CA LYS A 561 0.63 -3.42 -10.67
C LYS A 561 0.28 -4.09 -12.01
N PRO A 562 -0.84 -4.82 -12.11
CA PRO A 562 -1.34 -5.30 -13.39
C PRO A 562 -1.64 -4.13 -14.35
N ALA A 563 -1.17 -4.25 -15.60
CA ALA A 563 -1.45 -3.26 -16.63
C ALA A 563 -2.88 -3.46 -17.18
N SER A 564 -3.49 -2.35 -17.60
CA SER A 564 -4.83 -2.31 -18.20
C SER A 564 -4.74 -1.92 -19.66
N ILE A 565 -5.72 -2.33 -20.47
CA ILE A 565 -5.88 -1.87 -21.87
C ILE A 565 -5.97 -0.34 -21.98
N LYS A 566 -6.30 0.37 -20.89
CA LYS A 566 -6.32 1.85 -20.85
C LYS A 566 -4.94 2.48 -21.00
N GLY A 567 -3.87 1.72 -20.73
CA GLY A 567 -2.51 2.19 -20.88
C GLY A 567 -1.52 1.50 -19.96
N LEU A 568 -0.28 1.40 -20.42
CA LEU A 568 0.86 0.87 -19.67
C LEU A 568 1.67 2.02 -19.10
N VAL A 569 1.74 2.14 -17.78
CA VAL A 569 2.58 3.16 -17.11
C VAL A 569 4.04 2.72 -17.16
N ILE A 570 4.83 3.34 -18.03
CA ILE A 570 6.26 3.09 -18.23
C ILE A 570 7.08 3.70 -17.09
N SER A 571 6.75 4.93 -16.71
CA SER A 571 7.35 5.62 -15.59
C SER A 571 6.29 6.45 -14.86
N GLU A 572 6.45 6.60 -13.55
CA GLU A 572 5.62 7.46 -12.71
C GLU A 572 6.53 8.24 -11.77
N THR A 573 6.24 9.53 -11.60
CA THR A 573 6.85 10.37 -10.58
C THR A 573 5.75 11.09 -9.84
N LYS A 574 5.78 11.00 -8.51
CA LYS A 574 4.86 11.71 -7.64
C LYS A 574 5.61 12.88 -7.00
N ASN A 575 5.02 14.07 -7.04
CA ASN A 575 5.38 15.15 -6.15
C ASN A 575 4.45 15.07 -4.93
N PRO A 576 4.92 14.55 -3.79
CA PRO A 576 4.13 14.37 -2.61
C PRO A 576 3.92 15.68 -1.84
N LEU A 577 4.30 16.86 -2.36
CA LEU A 577 3.90 18.17 -1.81
C LEU A 577 2.75 18.79 -2.62
N GLU A 578 2.81 18.70 -3.94
CA GLU A 578 1.76 19.21 -4.84
C GLU A 578 0.60 18.22 -5.04
N GLY A 579 0.77 16.96 -4.66
CA GLY A 579 -0.14 15.89 -5.10
C GLY A 579 -0.12 15.67 -6.62
N ARG A 580 0.88 16.26 -7.30
CA ARG A 580 1.12 16.13 -8.74
C ARG A 580 1.65 14.74 -9.03
N VAL A 581 1.08 14.08 -10.02
CA VAL A 581 1.56 12.80 -10.53
C VAL A 581 1.81 12.94 -12.01
N THR A 582 3.04 12.68 -12.41
CA THR A 582 3.47 12.58 -13.80
C THR A 582 3.62 11.12 -14.17
N ARG A 583 3.05 10.72 -15.30
CA ARG A 583 3.21 9.39 -15.87
C ARG A 583 3.66 9.46 -17.32
N LEU A 584 4.57 8.59 -17.71
CA LEU A 584 4.73 8.20 -19.10
C LEU A 584 3.88 6.95 -19.33
N ILE A 585 2.92 7.03 -20.22
CA ILE A 585 1.97 5.95 -20.52
C ILE A 585 2.13 5.55 -21.98
N TYR A 586 2.22 4.26 -22.27
CA TYR A 586 2.00 3.75 -23.62
C TYR A 586 0.50 3.48 -23.79
N ASN A 587 -0.13 4.18 -24.72
CA ASN A 587 -1.54 4.03 -25.05
C ASN A 587 -1.68 3.05 -26.23
N PRO A 588 -2.16 1.81 -26.00
CA PRO A 588 -2.18 0.79 -27.04
C PRO A 588 -3.26 1.05 -28.10
N VAL A 589 -4.31 1.81 -27.79
CA VAL A 589 -5.35 2.15 -28.78
C VAL A 589 -4.81 3.17 -29.78
N LYS A 590 -4.01 4.13 -29.30
CA LYS A 590 -3.42 5.19 -30.13
C LYS A 590 -2.07 4.82 -30.74
N SER A 591 -1.47 3.71 -30.35
CA SER A 591 -0.10 3.32 -30.75
C SER A 591 0.96 4.38 -30.41
N LYS A 592 0.79 5.14 -29.32
CA LYS A 592 1.63 6.29 -28.97
C LYS A 592 2.01 6.30 -27.49
N TYR A 593 3.09 7.00 -27.17
CA TYR A 593 3.42 7.38 -25.81
C TYR A 593 2.76 8.71 -25.46
N GLU A 594 2.27 8.81 -24.23
CA GLU A 594 1.60 9.97 -23.68
C GLU A 594 2.26 10.35 -22.35
N VAL A 595 2.55 11.63 -22.13
CA VAL A 595 2.87 12.16 -20.80
C VAL A 595 1.57 12.63 -20.18
N VAL A 596 1.21 12.03 -19.05
CA VAL A 596 0.01 12.39 -18.29
C VAL A 596 0.46 13.11 -17.03
N VAL A 597 0.14 14.40 -16.93
CA VAL A 597 0.36 15.19 -15.71
C VAL A 597 -0.97 15.38 -15.04
N SER A 598 -1.09 14.97 -13.78
CA SER A 598 -2.34 15.10 -13.04
C SER A 598 -2.12 15.78 -11.70
N PHE A 599 -3.05 16.64 -11.33
CA PHE A 599 -3.07 17.37 -10.06
C PHE A 599 -4.29 16.96 -9.26
N LYS A 600 -4.12 16.74 -7.95
CA LYS A 600 -5.27 16.51 -7.08
C LYS A 600 -6.01 17.84 -6.87
N VAL A 601 -7.33 17.77 -6.90
CA VAL A 601 -8.23 18.88 -6.59
C VAL A 601 -8.63 18.75 -5.12
N ILE A 602 -8.42 19.83 -4.37
CA ILE A 602 -8.78 19.97 -2.96
C ILE A 602 -9.46 21.34 -2.86
N ASP A 603 -10.66 21.39 -2.27
CA ASP A 603 -11.45 22.62 -2.11
C ASP A 603 -11.58 23.46 -3.39
N ASN A 604 -11.90 22.79 -4.49
CA ASN A 604 -12.04 23.40 -5.81
C ASN A 604 -10.77 24.14 -6.29
N GLN A 605 -9.59 23.69 -5.85
CA GLN A 605 -8.29 24.24 -6.20
C GLN A 605 -7.28 23.12 -6.48
N ILE A 606 -6.21 23.43 -7.21
CA ILE A 606 -5.02 22.56 -7.32
C ILE A 606 -3.81 23.26 -6.71
N LEU A 607 -2.82 22.49 -6.23
CA LEU A 607 -1.54 23.03 -5.81
C LEU A 607 -0.50 22.88 -6.94
N LEU A 608 0.08 24.00 -7.37
CA LEU A 608 1.16 24.02 -8.35
C LEU A 608 2.27 24.94 -7.86
N GLN A 609 3.48 24.39 -7.65
CA GLN A 609 4.65 25.12 -7.15
C GLN A 609 4.35 25.92 -5.87
N GLY A 610 3.61 25.30 -4.95
CA GLY A 610 3.20 25.90 -3.67
C GLY A 610 2.06 26.92 -3.78
N GLN A 611 1.52 27.19 -4.97
CA GLN A 611 0.41 28.12 -5.16
C GLN A 611 -0.90 27.37 -5.37
N LYS A 612 -1.96 27.84 -4.69
CA LYS A 612 -3.33 27.35 -4.87
C LYS A 612 -3.94 28.03 -6.09
N LEU A 613 -4.30 27.24 -7.10
CA LEU A 613 -4.93 27.72 -8.33
C LEU A 613 -6.42 27.32 -8.33
N PRO A 614 -7.36 28.27 -8.44
CA PRO A 614 -8.79 27.99 -8.56
C PRO A 614 -9.09 27.06 -9.72
N LEU A 615 -10.05 26.16 -9.54
CA LEU A 615 -10.37 25.18 -10.59
C LEU A 615 -10.98 25.83 -11.83
N GLU A 616 -11.81 26.86 -11.66
CA GLU A 616 -12.42 27.64 -12.75
C GLU A 616 -11.39 28.21 -13.74
N VAL A 617 -10.22 28.57 -13.22
CA VAL A 617 -9.07 29.03 -13.98
C VAL A 617 -8.48 27.89 -14.80
N ILE A 618 -8.31 26.74 -14.17
CA ILE A 618 -7.64 25.59 -14.76
C ILE A 618 -8.51 24.90 -15.80
N ASP A 619 -9.82 24.77 -15.54
CA ASP A 619 -10.77 24.11 -16.44
C ASP A 619 -10.92 24.84 -17.79
N SER A 620 -10.63 26.14 -17.80
CA SER A 620 -10.61 26.96 -19.00
C SER A 620 -9.20 27.17 -19.59
N GLY A 621 -8.17 26.63 -18.91
CA GLY A 621 -6.78 26.83 -19.27
C GLY A 621 -6.23 25.80 -20.27
N THR A 622 -5.20 26.20 -21.01
CA THR A 622 -4.38 25.30 -21.81
C THR A 622 -2.97 25.23 -21.25
N ILE A 623 -2.36 24.05 -21.37
CA ILE A 623 -0.93 23.86 -21.15
C ILE A 623 -0.24 23.88 -22.51
N ARG A 624 0.70 24.82 -22.68
CA ARG A 624 1.69 24.74 -23.75
C ARG A 624 2.82 23.81 -23.35
N TYR A 625 3.19 22.92 -24.26
CA TYR A 625 4.31 22.03 -24.07
C TYR A 625 5.13 21.81 -25.33
N THR A 626 6.36 21.34 -25.14
CA THR A 626 7.33 20.99 -26.17
C THR A 626 8.10 19.77 -25.71
N THR A 627 8.47 18.89 -26.64
CA THR A 627 9.35 17.73 -26.38
C THR A 627 10.74 17.89 -27.02
N ASP A 628 11.00 19.03 -27.66
CA ASP A 628 12.13 19.30 -28.56
C ASP A 628 12.77 20.68 -28.31
N ASN A 629 12.83 21.12 -27.04
CA ASN A 629 13.38 22.41 -26.60
C ASN A 629 12.71 23.63 -27.26
N TRP A 630 11.38 23.66 -27.27
CA TRP A 630 10.51 24.72 -27.82
C TRP A 630 10.54 24.88 -29.35
N LYS A 631 11.14 23.95 -30.10
CA LYS A 631 11.06 23.97 -31.57
C LYS A 631 9.63 23.72 -32.05
N THR A 632 8.91 22.80 -31.41
CA THR A 632 7.50 22.53 -31.68
C THR A 632 6.68 22.77 -30.42
N VAL A 633 5.80 23.78 -30.46
CA VAL A 633 4.88 24.09 -29.36
C VAL A 633 3.53 23.46 -29.64
N ARG A 634 3.07 22.62 -28.71
CA ARG A 634 1.75 21.99 -28.73
C ARG A 634 0.93 22.51 -27.56
N GLU A 635 -0.40 22.38 -27.64
CA GLU A 635 -1.31 22.74 -26.57
C GLU A 635 -2.12 21.52 -26.14
N ALA A 636 -2.32 21.38 -24.82
CA ALA A 636 -3.20 20.38 -24.24
C ALA A 636 -4.23 21.06 -23.34
N LYS A 637 -5.50 20.69 -23.51
CA LYS A 637 -6.58 21.14 -22.63
C LYS A 637 -6.58 20.34 -21.34
N SER A 638 -7.01 20.97 -20.25
CA SER A 638 -7.34 20.27 -19.01
C SER A 638 -8.49 19.30 -19.22
N LEU A 639 -8.39 18.14 -18.60
CA LEU A 639 -9.44 17.13 -18.49
C LEU A 639 -9.77 16.90 -17.01
N ARG A 640 -11.02 16.56 -16.72
CA ARG A 640 -11.46 16.13 -15.39
C ARG A 640 -11.41 14.62 -15.28
N ASP A 641 -10.75 14.11 -14.25
CA ASP A 641 -10.73 12.68 -13.89
C ASP A 641 -11.02 12.55 -12.39
N GLY A 642 -12.31 12.41 -12.06
CA GLY A 642 -12.78 12.43 -10.67
C GLY A 642 -12.38 13.72 -9.95
N ASN A 643 -11.60 13.59 -8.88
CA ASN A 643 -11.05 14.70 -8.10
C ASN A 643 -9.67 15.17 -8.61
N ARG A 644 -9.37 14.97 -9.90
CA ARG A 644 -8.11 15.40 -10.50
C ARG A 644 -8.34 16.25 -11.74
N VAL A 645 -7.42 17.18 -11.95
CA VAL A 645 -7.19 17.80 -13.26
C VAL A 645 -6.08 17.02 -13.94
N VAL A 646 -6.27 16.67 -15.21
CA VAL A 646 -5.35 15.86 -16.01
C VAL A 646 -5.01 16.59 -17.29
N PHE A 647 -3.73 16.58 -17.66
CA PHE A 647 -3.23 17.02 -18.95
C PHE A 647 -2.58 15.83 -19.62
N VAL A 648 -3.02 15.52 -20.85
CA VAL A 648 -2.49 14.41 -21.66
C VAL A 648 -1.73 15.02 -22.82
N LEU A 649 -0.43 14.72 -22.88
CA LEU A 649 0.51 15.30 -23.84
C LEU A 649 1.01 14.17 -24.74
N GLU A 650 0.94 14.35 -26.06
CA GLU A 650 1.59 13.40 -26.97
C GLU A 650 3.12 13.48 -26.85
N ALA A 651 3.78 12.32 -26.78
CA ALA A 651 5.24 12.22 -26.69
C ALA A 651 5.83 11.45 -27.87
N GLU A 652 6.95 11.95 -28.39
CA GLU A 652 7.76 11.25 -29.38
C GLU A 652 8.74 10.31 -28.67
N GLY A 653 8.32 9.05 -28.49
CA GLY A 653 9.14 8.02 -27.86
C GLY A 653 9.18 8.10 -26.32
N ARG A 654 10.28 7.57 -25.74
CA ARG A 654 10.37 7.24 -24.30
C ARG A 654 10.97 8.32 -23.41
N THR A 655 11.56 9.35 -23.99
CA THR A 655 12.29 10.39 -23.25
C THR A 655 11.72 11.81 -23.49
N PRO A 656 10.41 12.04 -23.29
CA PRO A 656 9.90 13.40 -23.32
C PRO A 656 10.31 14.12 -22.02
N SER A 657 11.17 15.14 -22.13
CA SER A 657 11.10 16.27 -21.21
C SER A 657 10.07 17.24 -21.78
N ALA A 658 9.05 17.56 -20.99
CA ALA A 658 8.07 18.58 -21.38
C ALA A 658 8.32 19.86 -20.56
N GLN A 659 8.38 21.02 -21.22
CA GLN A 659 8.37 22.33 -20.56
C GLN A 659 6.96 22.91 -20.61
N PHE A 660 6.49 23.50 -19.52
CA PHE A 660 5.07 23.86 -19.35
C PHE A 660 4.85 25.36 -19.19
N ALA A 661 3.78 25.88 -19.79
CA ALA A 661 3.21 27.18 -19.46
C ALA A 661 1.67 27.12 -19.44
N ILE A 662 1.06 27.55 -18.33
CA ILE A 662 -0.40 27.62 -18.16
C ILE A 662 -0.90 29.00 -18.62
N ARG A 663 -1.94 29.03 -19.44
CA ARG A 663 -2.60 30.26 -19.89
C ARG A 663 -4.06 30.34 -19.47
N ASN A 664 -4.53 31.57 -19.29
CA ASN A 664 -5.95 31.89 -19.18
C ASN A 664 -6.68 31.56 -20.48
N SER A 665 -8.00 31.42 -20.38
CA SER A 665 -8.90 31.31 -21.53
C SER A 665 -8.85 32.52 -22.48
N ASP A 666 -8.51 33.71 -21.98
CA ASP A 666 -8.28 34.92 -22.77
C ASP A 666 -6.88 35.00 -23.43
N GLY A 667 -6.06 33.95 -23.27
CA GLY A 667 -4.71 33.88 -23.82
C GLY A 667 -3.63 34.63 -23.02
N THR A 668 -3.99 35.33 -21.94
CA THR A 668 -3.03 35.93 -21.01
C THR A 668 -2.28 34.86 -20.22
N LYS A 669 -1.04 35.15 -19.84
CA LYS A 669 -0.24 34.20 -19.04
C LYS A 669 -0.72 34.23 -17.59
N TRP A 670 -0.99 33.06 -17.01
CA TRP A 670 -0.84 32.91 -15.57
C TRP A 670 0.66 32.91 -15.30
N HIS A 671 1.13 33.96 -14.65
CA HIS A 671 2.52 34.27 -14.26
C HIS A 671 3.39 35.13 -15.15
N LYS A 672 4.02 36.09 -14.45
CA LYS A 672 4.93 37.11 -14.94
C LYS A 672 6.13 36.49 -15.65
N ARG A 673 6.56 37.19 -16.70
CA ARG A 673 7.82 36.98 -17.41
C ARG A 673 8.97 36.99 -16.38
N GLY A 674 9.60 35.84 -16.12
CA GLY A 674 10.74 35.71 -15.19
C GLY A 674 10.63 34.58 -14.16
N SER A 675 9.43 34.06 -13.89
CA SER A 675 9.22 32.87 -13.05
C SER A 675 9.05 31.62 -13.92
N GLU A 676 9.85 30.60 -13.62
CA GLU A 676 10.36 29.54 -14.51
C GLU A 676 9.32 28.65 -15.21
N ASN A 677 9.64 28.22 -16.44
CA ASN A 677 9.07 27.01 -17.04
C ASN A 677 9.38 25.83 -16.12
N PHE A 678 8.39 25.11 -15.57
CA PHE A 678 8.72 23.85 -14.92
C PHE A 678 8.95 22.78 -15.99
N THR A 679 10.09 22.08 -15.89
CA THR A 679 10.37 20.92 -16.74
C THR A 679 9.89 19.67 -16.02
N VAL A 680 8.98 18.94 -16.66
CA VAL A 680 8.62 17.60 -16.20
C VAL A 680 9.46 16.60 -16.98
N TYR A 681 10.23 15.81 -16.24
CA TYR A 681 10.98 14.71 -16.80
C TYR A 681 10.15 13.44 -16.68
N ALA A 682 9.89 12.76 -17.81
CA ALA A 682 9.48 11.37 -17.81
C ALA A 682 10.71 10.48 -17.52
N GLY A 683 11.26 10.56 -16.31
CA GLY A 683 12.52 9.88 -15.95
C GLY A 683 12.67 9.68 -14.44
N LYS A 684 13.79 9.09 -13.99
CA LYS A 684 14.06 8.85 -12.56
C LYS A 684 13.88 10.16 -11.77
N PRO A 685 13.07 10.16 -10.69
CA PRO A 685 12.87 11.37 -9.90
C PRO A 685 14.21 11.87 -9.32
N LYS A 686 14.36 13.19 -9.20
CA LYS A 686 15.27 13.75 -8.20
C LYS A 686 14.65 13.47 -6.82
N PRO A 687 15.41 12.99 -5.82
CA PRO A 687 14.92 12.87 -4.45
C PRO A 687 14.35 14.22 -3.97
N LEU A 688 13.21 14.18 -3.27
CA LEU A 688 12.49 15.39 -2.84
C LEU A 688 13.07 16.04 -1.58
N SER A 689 14.20 15.53 -1.07
CA SER A 689 14.97 16.11 0.03
C SER A 689 15.52 17.53 -0.23
N VAL A 690 15.24 18.14 -1.38
CA VAL A 690 15.78 19.44 -1.79
C VAL A 690 14.84 20.63 -1.55
N VAL A 691 13.69 20.45 -0.89
CA VAL A 691 13.02 21.63 -0.29
C VAL A 691 13.64 21.83 1.09
N GLY A 692 14.74 22.57 1.11
CA GLY A 692 15.50 22.84 2.32
C GLY A 692 14.61 23.41 3.42
N LEU A 693 14.60 22.75 4.58
CA LEU A 693 14.51 23.50 5.82
C LEU A 693 15.71 24.47 5.81
N PRO A 694 15.57 25.72 6.28
CA PRO A 694 16.72 26.59 6.47
C PRO A 694 17.77 25.80 7.23
N SER A 695 18.95 25.59 6.61
CA SER A 695 20.09 25.06 7.32
C SER A 695 20.27 25.93 8.56
N GLY A 696 20.46 25.31 9.73
CA GLY A 696 20.68 25.99 11.00
C GLY A 696 21.96 26.83 11.09
N SER A 697 22.42 27.41 9.97
CA SER A 697 23.51 28.38 9.87
C SER A 697 23.09 29.81 10.24
N GLU A 698 21.81 30.08 10.54
CA GLU A 698 21.36 31.34 11.17
C GLU A 698 21.40 31.30 12.71
N ARG A 699 22.27 30.46 13.30
CA ARG A 699 22.66 30.54 14.72
C ARG A 699 23.96 31.31 14.99
N CYS A 700 24.50 32.01 13.99
CA CYS A 700 25.74 32.80 14.13
C CYS A 700 25.52 34.33 14.21
N LEU A 701 24.35 34.79 14.68
CA LEU A 701 24.05 36.21 14.88
C LEU A 701 23.53 36.53 16.30
N LEU A 702 23.96 35.75 17.29
CA LEU A 702 23.70 36.01 18.72
C LEU A 702 24.97 35.99 19.58
N ASN A 703 26.14 36.25 18.98
CA ASN A 703 27.45 36.40 19.66
C ASN A 703 28.20 37.69 19.25
N GLN A 704 27.51 38.73 18.75
CA GLN A 704 28.11 40.04 18.44
C GLN A 704 27.33 41.21 19.02
N LEU A 705 26.90 41.08 20.27
CA LEU A 705 26.48 42.22 21.10
C LEU A 705 27.15 42.15 22.47
N THR A 706 28.48 42.19 22.44
CA THR A 706 29.33 42.70 23.53
C THR A 706 30.45 43.49 22.89
N GLU A 707 30.66 44.71 23.40
CA GLU A 707 31.69 45.71 23.08
C GLU A 707 31.40 46.64 21.89
N VAL A 708 30.81 47.81 22.17
CA VAL A 708 31.51 49.12 22.22
C VAL A 708 30.57 50.14 22.86
N LEU A 709 30.72 50.36 24.18
CA LEU A 709 30.60 51.68 24.81
C LEU A 709 31.46 51.62 26.09
N SER A 710 32.71 52.08 25.98
CA SER A 710 33.48 52.71 27.06
C SER A 710 33.60 54.20 26.67
N PRO A 711 33.65 55.13 27.64
CA PRO A 711 34.80 55.27 28.52
C PRO A 711 34.74 54.43 29.80
#